data_AF-A0AAU2Z359-F1
#
_entry.id   AF-A0AAU2Z359-F1
#
_cell.length_a   1.000
_cell.length_b   1.000
_cell.length_c   1.000
_cell.angle_alpha   90.00
_cell.angle_beta   90.00
_cell.angle_gamma   90.00
#
_symmetry.space_group_name_H-M   'P 1'
#
loop_
_entity.id
_entity.type
_entity.pdbx_description
1 polymer ?
#
loop_
_entity_poly.entity_id
_entity_poly.type
_entity_poly.pdbx_seq_one_letter_code
_entity_poly.pdbx_strand_id
1 'polypeptide(L)'
;MSAPVTTRTTSSHPASGPLLPAARPLDVAAERARTPGSFTGHHFNAAGAALLATGTVEAVIDHLRAESLSGGYEAAQHAAPALAAVYARVAELLGARPEEVALVESATAGWQRAVSALRLRPGDRVLAARSSYVSSALHLLSAERDHGVRVELLPNGPDGAVDLEALETALRTGPAALVTAAHVPTSSGLVEPAAGIGALTQAHGVPFLLDATQSLGQLPVDMDALGCDLLVGTGRKFLRAPRGTGVLAVRRPLLDRLAPEAPDVRGARWIAERSWELVPDAKRFELWEAAHALRLGLGAALADLSALGVDTVARHLATVTAALRERLAALPGVHVTDPPAAGGAIVTFVVDGLDPTDVQRELARRRVHLIAVPAAHGRWDMDPRGLTKVVRASVHVYNDDADVDALVEAVNEIANRHGTTSQSSASATASPADAPTPRSARPESRLHDAIVVGLGVHGGAALRGLAARGLDVLGLEQYALGHDLGSSHGATRMIRRAYPHPDWDGLVDTAYQAWEELEKAAKTQLVDITGGLYAAPVDRPDPLRGPGCRLVGPEEAARIFPGLRLPAGFGAVHDPRAGIIDAQEALRAQLALAERSGAAIWDSTPVIGWEPDGDQVVVRTADGVLRTRRLVLCTGPWMAAQVPSLAPHLTVTRIINAYFAADPAGRLGRSGLGSFSVDLPQGLLYGFPAADGRGLKAGLDSGPAWDPDATRPPATGDELALLAEAVAQVLPGAGPVTESLTCLYTMTADRRFVVGEVPGVPQVLVASACSGHGFKFGPALGEALADLVCGTARPDLDFLSPARLFPGSAR
;
A
#
# COMPACT_ATOMS: atom_id res chain seq x y z
N MET A 1 39.45 34.14 -73.45
CA MET A 1 38.07 34.62 -73.70
C MET A 1 37.29 34.43 -72.41
N SER A 2 36.82 35.54 -71.85
CA SER A 2 36.04 35.62 -70.62
C SER A 2 34.65 35.01 -70.78
N ALA A 3 34.15 34.28 -69.78
CA ALA A 3 32.78 34.38 -69.26
C ALA A 3 32.58 33.47 -68.01
N PRO A 4 31.67 33.81 -67.07
CA PRO A 4 31.82 33.49 -65.65
C PRO A 4 30.85 32.44 -65.10
N VAL A 5 31.21 31.96 -63.91
CA VAL A 5 30.41 31.18 -62.95
C VAL A 5 29.13 31.95 -62.58
N THR A 6 27.98 31.27 -62.63
CA THR A 6 26.73 31.72 -62.00
C THR A 6 26.08 30.58 -61.22
N THR A 7 25.68 30.92 -60.00
CA THR A 7 24.97 30.13 -59.00
C THR A 7 23.53 29.84 -59.42
N ARG A 8 23.04 28.61 -59.18
CA ARG A 8 21.61 28.32 -58.99
C ARG A 8 21.42 27.31 -57.87
N THR A 9 20.84 27.81 -56.79
CA THR A 9 20.18 27.08 -55.71
C THR A 9 19.11 26.14 -56.25
N THR A 10 19.13 24.87 -55.83
CA THR A 10 18.00 23.95 -55.99
C THR A 10 17.59 23.44 -54.61
N SER A 11 16.46 23.95 -54.13
CA SER A 11 15.73 23.40 -53.00
C SER A 11 15.08 22.10 -53.43
N SER A 12 15.51 20.97 -52.85
CA SER A 12 14.77 19.72 -52.93
C SER A 12 13.98 19.55 -51.63
N HIS A 13 12.67 19.76 -51.70
CA HIS A 13 11.75 19.30 -50.66
C HIS A 13 11.72 17.76 -50.68
N PRO A 14 11.84 17.09 -49.52
CA PRO A 14 11.61 15.65 -49.47
C PRO A 14 10.12 15.37 -49.67
N ALA A 15 9.83 14.41 -50.55
CA ALA A 15 8.48 13.95 -50.83
C ALA A 15 7.81 13.44 -49.55
N SER A 16 6.63 13.99 -49.27
CA SER A 16 5.73 13.55 -48.22
C SER A 16 5.34 12.09 -48.42
N GLY A 17 5.80 11.21 -47.52
CA GLY A 17 5.23 9.87 -47.36
C GLY A 17 3.75 9.95 -46.99
N PRO A 18 3.00 8.83 -47.09
CA PRO A 18 1.57 8.83 -46.81
C PRO A 18 1.32 9.33 -45.37
N LEU A 19 0.53 10.40 -45.27
CA LEU A 19 0.05 10.94 -43.99
C LEU A 19 -0.66 9.81 -43.22
N LEU A 20 -0.08 9.41 -42.08
CA LEU A 20 -0.72 8.51 -41.13
C LEU A 20 -2.11 9.10 -40.78
N PRO A 21 -3.17 8.28 -40.71
CA PRO A 21 -4.50 8.76 -40.34
C PRO A 21 -4.42 9.46 -38.98
N ALA A 22 -5.14 10.58 -38.85
CA ALA A 22 -5.19 11.37 -37.61
C ALA A 22 -5.48 10.45 -36.42
N ALA A 23 -4.51 10.33 -35.52
CA ALA A 23 -4.56 9.36 -34.45
C ALA A 23 -5.70 9.70 -33.48
N ARG A 24 -6.58 8.73 -33.23
CA ARG A 24 -7.73 8.90 -32.33
C ARG A 24 -7.26 9.34 -30.93
N PRO A 25 -7.98 10.25 -30.26
CA PRO A 25 -7.68 10.60 -28.88
C PRO A 25 -7.88 9.37 -27.97
N LEU A 26 -7.09 9.29 -26.90
CA LEU A 26 -7.22 8.23 -25.90
C LEU A 26 -8.51 8.43 -25.11
N ASP A 27 -9.31 7.36 -24.98
CA ASP A 27 -10.53 7.36 -24.18
C ASP A 27 -10.18 7.02 -22.72
N VAL A 28 -9.93 8.05 -21.91
CA VAL A 28 -9.57 7.90 -20.50
C VAL A 28 -10.67 7.22 -19.69
N ALA A 29 -11.95 7.45 -20.04
CA ALA A 29 -13.07 6.83 -19.33
C ALA A 29 -13.10 5.32 -19.57
N ALA A 30 -12.86 4.88 -20.80
CA ALA A 30 -12.70 3.46 -21.12
C ALA A 30 -11.48 2.85 -20.43
N GLU A 31 -10.36 3.57 -20.35
CA GLU A 31 -9.18 3.10 -19.61
C GLU A 31 -9.45 2.96 -18.11
N ARG A 32 -10.13 3.94 -17.48
CA ARG A 32 -10.54 3.85 -16.08
C ARG A 32 -11.49 2.68 -15.83
N ALA A 33 -12.47 2.46 -16.70
CA ALA A 33 -13.41 1.33 -16.57
C ALA A 33 -12.69 -0.04 -16.57
N ARG A 34 -11.57 -0.17 -17.28
CA ARG A 34 -10.74 -1.38 -17.29
C ARG A 34 -9.63 -1.37 -16.24
N THR A 35 -9.56 -0.35 -15.39
CA THR A 35 -8.52 -0.16 -14.37
C THR A 35 -9.17 0.07 -13.01
N PRO A 36 -9.68 -0.96 -12.32
CA PRO A 36 -10.50 -0.79 -11.12
C PRO A 36 -9.86 0.11 -10.03
N GLY A 37 -8.53 0.05 -9.89
CA GLY A 37 -7.79 0.89 -8.96
C GLY A 37 -7.88 2.40 -9.22
N SER A 38 -8.27 2.86 -10.41
CA SER A 38 -8.41 4.30 -10.68
C SER A 38 -9.62 4.91 -9.98
N PHE A 39 -10.55 4.09 -9.47
CA PHE A 39 -11.72 4.57 -8.73
C PHE A 39 -11.47 4.67 -7.22
N THR A 40 -10.32 4.22 -6.72
CA THR A 40 -10.00 4.30 -5.28
C THR A 40 -9.39 5.63 -4.87
N GLY A 41 -8.90 6.41 -5.83
CA GLY A 41 -8.26 7.71 -5.64
C GLY A 41 -7.51 8.17 -6.89
N HIS A 42 -6.84 9.33 -6.80
CA HIS A 42 -6.03 9.91 -7.86
C HIS A 42 -4.61 9.32 -7.81
N HIS A 43 -4.30 8.35 -8.67
CA HIS A 43 -3.03 7.63 -8.64
C HIS A 43 -1.97 8.29 -9.54
N PHE A 44 -0.92 8.83 -8.91
CA PHE A 44 0.24 9.48 -9.54
C PHE A 44 1.55 8.73 -9.24
N ASN A 45 1.52 7.39 -9.18
CA ASN A 45 2.71 6.58 -8.91
C ASN A 45 3.03 5.55 -10.00
N ALA A 46 2.74 5.86 -11.28
CA ALA A 46 3.04 4.97 -12.41
C ALA A 46 4.54 4.59 -12.50
N ALA A 47 5.45 5.52 -12.21
CA ALA A 47 6.89 5.29 -12.17
C ALA A 47 7.34 4.40 -10.99
N GLY A 48 6.48 4.25 -9.98
CA GLY A 48 6.61 3.29 -8.89
C GLY A 48 6.00 1.96 -9.29
N ALA A 49 4.68 1.89 -9.41
CA ALA A 49 3.97 0.80 -10.05
C ALA A 49 2.64 1.32 -10.58
N ALA A 50 2.38 1.10 -11.87
CA ALA A 50 1.12 1.51 -12.47
C ALA A 50 0.00 0.54 -12.10
N LEU A 51 -1.24 1.02 -12.16
CA LEU A 51 -2.41 0.19 -11.94
C LEU A 51 -2.61 -0.78 -13.12
N LEU A 52 -2.79 -2.06 -12.80
CA LEU A 52 -3.01 -3.11 -13.80
C LEU A 52 -4.40 -2.97 -14.43
N ALA A 53 -4.51 -3.28 -15.71
CA ALA A 53 -5.81 -3.47 -16.34
C ALA A 53 -6.44 -4.79 -15.86
N THR A 54 -7.78 -4.87 -15.83
CA THR A 54 -8.51 -6.10 -15.46
C THR A 54 -8.04 -7.30 -16.29
N GLY A 55 -7.83 -7.14 -17.60
CA GLY A 55 -7.36 -8.23 -18.47
C GLY A 55 -5.96 -8.76 -18.08
N THR A 56 -5.09 -7.89 -17.58
CA THR A 56 -3.78 -8.31 -17.05
C THR A 56 -3.90 -9.10 -15.75
N VAL A 57 -4.82 -8.69 -14.87
CA VAL A 57 -5.08 -9.39 -13.60
C VAL A 57 -5.69 -10.76 -13.87
N GLU A 58 -6.71 -10.84 -14.72
CA GLU A 58 -7.36 -12.12 -15.06
C GLU A 58 -6.40 -13.09 -15.74
N ALA A 59 -5.51 -12.62 -16.64
CA ALA A 59 -4.51 -13.49 -17.27
C ALA A 59 -3.58 -14.19 -16.24
N VAL A 60 -3.25 -13.52 -15.14
CA VAL A 60 -2.46 -14.11 -14.05
C VAL A 60 -3.31 -15.13 -13.26
N ILE A 61 -4.51 -14.72 -12.84
CA ILE A 61 -5.39 -15.55 -12.00
C ILE A 61 -5.81 -16.81 -12.75
N ASP A 62 -6.19 -16.70 -14.02
CA ASP A 62 -6.65 -17.82 -14.83
C ASP A 62 -5.55 -18.85 -15.06
N HIS A 63 -4.30 -18.42 -15.19
CA HIS A 63 -3.19 -19.37 -15.26
C HIS A 63 -2.97 -20.09 -13.94
N LEU A 64 -2.98 -19.39 -12.80
CA LEU A 64 -2.84 -20.03 -11.48
C LEU A 64 -3.99 -21.00 -11.19
N ARG A 65 -5.21 -20.67 -11.62
CA ARG A 65 -6.36 -21.60 -11.59
C ARG A 65 -6.09 -22.83 -12.46
N ALA A 66 -5.55 -22.65 -13.67
CA ALA A 66 -5.21 -23.77 -14.55
C ALA A 66 -4.13 -24.68 -13.94
N GLU A 67 -3.08 -24.11 -13.33
CA GLU A 67 -2.05 -24.87 -12.61
C GLU A 67 -2.65 -25.67 -11.45
N SER A 68 -3.58 -25.07 -10.68
CA SER A 68 -4.27 -25.75 -9.58
C SER A 68 -5.16 -26.91 -10.04
N LEU A 69 -5.67 -26.89 -11.27
CA LEU A 69 -6.60 -27.89 -11.78
C LEU A 69 -5.91 -29.00 -12.57
N SER A 70 -4.84 -28.66 -13.31
CA SER A 70 -4.21 -29.58 -14.28
C SER A 70 -2.75 -29.92 -13.97
N GLY A 71 -2.12 -29.22 -13.03
CA GLY A 71 -0.68 -29.29 -12.78
C GLY A 71 0.09 -28.17 -13.49
N GLY A 72 1.22 -27.76 -12.90
CA GLY A 72 2.03 -26.63 -13.41
C GLY A 72 2.63 -26.88 -14.79
N TYR A 73 3.15 -28.09 -15.02
CA TYR A 73 3.79 -28.45 -16.30
C TYR A 73 2.77 -28.56 -17.43
N GLU A 74 1.62 -29.17 -17.17
CA GLU A 74 0.52 -29.35 -18.10
C GLU A 74 -0.11 -28.00 -18.48
N ALA A 75 -0.35 -27.13 -17.49
CA ALA A 75 -0.85 -25.78 -17.71
C ALA A 75 0.15 -24.95 -18.54
N ALA A 76 1.45 -25.02 -18.24
CA ALA A 76 2.48 -24.34 -19.02
C ALA A 76 2.57 -24.87 -20.45
N GLN A 77 2.45 -26.19 -20.66
CA GLN A 77 2.42 -26.79 -22.00
C GLN A 77 1.20 -26.32 -22.79
N HIS A 78 0.03 -26.23 -22.16
CA HIS A 78 -1.19 -25.70 -22.80
C HIS A 78 -1.04 -24.21 -23.15
N ALA A 79 -0.41 -23.43 -22.26
CA ALA A 79 -0.18 -22.01 -22.46
C ALA A 79 1.04 -21.67 -23.35
N ALA A 80 1.78 -22.68 -23.85
CA ALA A 80 3.02 -22.48 -24.59
C ALA A 80 2.91 -21.49 -25.77
N PRO A 81 1.83 -21.48 -26.59
CA PRO A 81 1.67 -20.49 -27.65
C PRO A 81 1.55 -19.06 -27.12
N ALA A 82 0.82 -18.86 -26.02
CA ALA A 82 0.63 -17.54 -25.41
C ALA A 82 1.93 -17.04 -24.75
N LEU A 83 2.69 -17.94 -24.12
CA LEU A 83 4.02 -17.65 -23.58
C LEU A 83 5.01 -17.28 -24.68
N ALA A 84 5.00 -17.99 -25.82
CA ALA A 84 5.84 -17.68 -26.96
C ALA A 84 5.49 -16.31 -27.58
N ALA A 85 4.21 -15.95 -27.61
CA ALA A 85 3.75 -14.66 -28.14
C ALA A 85 4.29 -13.45 -27.34
N VAL A 86 4.66 -13.62 -26.06
CA VAL A 86 5.25 -12.55 -25.25
C VAL A 86 6.56 -12.05 -25.88
N TYR A 87 7.41 -12.96 -26.36
CA TYR A 87 8.68 -12.59 -27.01
C TYR A 87 8.45 -11.76 -28.28
N ALA A 88 7.49 -12.17 -29.11
CA ALA A 88 7.15 -11.44 -30.33
C ALA A 88 6.65 -10.03 -30.03
N ARG A 89 5.79 -9.86 -29.01
CA ARG A 89 5.27 -8.55 -28.60
C ARG A 89 6.36 -7.64 -28.02
N VAL A 90 7.27 -8.19 -27.21
CA VAL A 90 8.42 -7.41 -26.72
C VAL A 90 9.32 -7.00 -27.89
N ALA A 91 9.58 -7.91 -28.83
CA ALA A 91 10.42 -7.63 -29.98
C ALA A 91 9.81 -6.53 -30.88
N GLU A 92 8.51 -6.59 -31.14
CA GLU A 92 7.76 -5.57 -31.87
C GLU A 92 7.84 -4.20 -31.17
N LEU A 93 7.61 -4.16 -29.84
CA LEU A 93 7.69 -2.94 -29.05
C LEU A 93 9.08 -2.28 -29.11
N LEU A 94 10.14 -3.10 -29.22
CA LEU A 94 11.53 -2.65 -29.16
C LEU A 94 12.20 -2.43 -30.52
N GLY A 95 11.54 -2.72 -31.64
CA GLY A 95 12.23 -2.79 -32.95
C GLY A 95 13.35 -3.84 -32.96
N ALA A 96 13.10 -4.97 -32.29
CA ALA A 96 14.04 -6.08 -32.13
C ALA A 96 13.51 -7.37 -32.78
N ARG A 97 14.34 -8.42 -32.76
CA ARG A 97 13.90 -9.78 -33.13
C ARG A 97 13.55 -10.60 -31.89
N PRO A 98 12.61 -11.55 -31.94
CA PRO A 98 12.28 -12.41 -30.80
C PRO A 98 13.49 -13.17 -30.21
N GLU A 99 14.48 -13.51 -31.04
CA GLU A 99 15.73 -14.17 -30.61
C GLU A 99 16.68 -13.23 -29.85
N GLU A 100 16.44 -11.93 -29.90
CA GLU A 100 17.21 -10.92 -29.16
C GLU A 100 16.62 -10.64 -27.78
N VAL A 101 15.47 -11.25 -27.43
CA VAL A 101 14.72 -10.98 -26.20
C VAL A 101 14.85 -12.12 -25.19
N ALA A 102 15.12 -11.75 -23.94
CA ALA A 102 15.04 -12.60 -22.76
C ALA A 102 14.01 -12.04 -21.76
N LEU A 103 13.20 -12.93 -21.18
CA LEU A 103 12.25 -12.58 -20.12
C LEU A 103 12.88 -12.81 -18.75
N VAL A 104 13.02 -11.74 -17.98
CA VAL A 104 13.68 -11.73 -16.67
C VAL A 104 12.69 -11.26 -15.58
N GLU A 105 13.10 -11.32 -14.32
CA GLU A 105 12.23 -11.04 -13.17
C GLU A 105 12.13 -9.53 -12.87
N SER A 106 13.12 -8.77 -13.33
CA SER A 106 13.17 -7.31 -13.23
C SER A 106 14.23 -6.72 -14.15
N ALA A 107 14.16 -5.41 -14.41
CA ALA A 107 15.23 -4.69 -15.11
C ALA A 107 16.59 -4.82 -14.39
N THR A 108 16.60 -4.85 -13.06
CA THR A 108 17.81 -5.04 -12.26
C THR A 108 18.45 -6.41 -12.50
N ALA A 109 17.64 -7.47 -12.58
CA ALA A 109 18.14 -8.80 -12.91
C ALA A 109 18.71 -8.85 -14.34
N GLY A 110 18.02 -8.22 -15.31
CA GLY A 110 18.52 -8.06 -16.68
C GLY A 110 19.85 -7.30 -16.73
N TRP A 111 19.95 -6.20 -15.99
CA TRP A 111 21.16 -5.38 -15.88
C TRP A 111 22.33 -6.20 -15.35
N GLN A 112 22.14 -6.91 -14.23
CA GLN A 112 23.18 -7.74 -13.63
C GLN A 112 23.67 -8.79 -14.62
N ARG A 113 22.76 -9.51 -15.28
CA ARG A 113 23.10 -10.54 -16.27
C ARG A 113 23.86 -9.96 -17.47
N ALA A 114 23.42 -8.81 -17.99
CA ALA A 114 24.07 -8.15 -19.12
C ALA A 114 25.48 -7.64 -18.77
N VAL A 115 25.62 -6.91 -17.66
CA VAL A 115 26.89 -6.31 -17.25
C VAL A 115 27.90 -7.37 -16.82
N SER A 116 27.48 -8.40 -16.06
CA SER A 116 28.38 -9.50 -15.69
C SER A 116 28.86 -10.30 -16.92
N ALA A 117 28.01 -10.44 -17.95
CA ALA A 117 28.37 -11.13 -19.19
C ALA A 117 29.43 -10.40 -20.03
N LEU A 118 29.65 -9.09 -19.80
CA LEU A 118 30.73 -8.33 -20.44
C LEU A 118 32.12 -8.75 -19.93
N ARG A 119 32.21 -9.40 -18.77
CA ARG A 119 33.48 -9.83 -18.15
C ARG A 119 34.50 -8.69 -18.03
N LEU A 120 34.03 -7.55 -17.51
CA LEU A 120 34.86 -6.38 -17.28
C LEU A 120 36.10 -6.74 -16.45
N ARG A 121 37.24 -6.23 -16.87
CA ARG A 121 38.57 -6.49 -16.29
C ARG A 121 39.09 -5.26 -15.54
N PRO A 122 40.08 -5.45 -14.64
CA PRO A 122 40.77 -4.32 -14.03
C PRO A 122 41.29 -3.34 -15.09
N GLY A 123 40.94 -2.06 -14.96
CA GLY A 123 41.29 -0.98 -15.88
C GLY A 123 40.29 -0.70 -17.00
N ASP A 124 39.32 -1.58 -17.25
CA ASP A 124 38.27 -1.32 -18.25
C ASP A 124 37.47 -0.07 -17.86
N ARG A 125 37.18 0.77 -18.85
CA ARG A 125 36.45 2.04 -18.64
C ARG A 125 34.97 1.86 -18.92
N VAL A 126 34.12 2.28 -17.98
CA VAL A 126 32.67 2.35 -18.15
C VAL A 126 32.22 3.80 -18.05
N LEU A 127 31.65 4.34 -19.12
CA LEU A 127 31.11 5.70 -19.15
C LEU A 127 29.63 5.65 -18.74
N ALA A 128 29.29 6.23 -17.60
CA ALA A 128 27.94 6.17 -17.05
C ALA A 128 27.30 7.56 -16.99
N ALA A 129 26.08 7.67 -17.50
CA ALA A 129 25.26 8.86 -17.31
C ALA A 129 24.85 9.02 -15.85
N ARG A 130 24.70 10.27 -15.42
CA ARG A 130 24.25 10.61 -14.06
C ARG A 130 22.82 10.17 -13.76
N SER A 131 22.00 9.94 -14.80
CA SER A 131 20.65 9.39 -14.72
C SER A 131 20.57 7.94 -14.22
N SER A 132 21.69 7.23 -14.08
CA SER A 132 21.74 5.83 -13.70
C SER A 132 20.91 5.51 -12.45
N TYR A 133 20.10 4.44 -12.52
CA TYR A 133 19.32 3.97 -11.39
C TYR A 133 20.23 3.43 -10.26
N VAL A 134 19.76 3.54 -9.00
CA VAL A 134 20.55 3.18 -7.81
C VAL A 134 21.17 1.78 -7.88
N SER A 135 20.42 0.74 -8.29
CA SER A 135 20.97 -0.62 -8.38
C SER A 135 22.04 -0.75 -9.46
N SER A 136 21.89 -0.02 -10.56
CA SER A 136 22.88 0.02 -11.66
C SER A 136 24.15 0.72 -11.20
N ALA A 137 24.03 1.88 -10.56
CA ALA A 137 25.14 2.62 -9.96
C ALA A 137 25.88 1.79 -8.90
N LEU A 138 25.16 1.11 -8.00
CA LEU A 138 25.76 0.25 -6.98
C LEU A 138 26.52 -0.94 -7.60
N HIS A 139 25.99 -1.54 -8.68
CA HIS A 139 26.70 -2.60 -9.39
C HIS A 139 28.02 -2.09 -10.00
N LEU A 140 28.00 -0.91 -10.63
CA LEU A 140 29.20 -0.29 -11.20
C LEU A 140 30.22 0.10 -10.13
N LEU A 141 29.77 0.68 -9.00
CA LEU A 141 30.65 1.01 -7.88
C LEU A 141 31.26 -0.24 -7.23
N SER A 142 30.53 -1.36 -7.17
CA SER A 142 31.08 -2.64 -6.74
C SER A 142 32.14 -3.14 -7.72
N ALA A 143 31.90 -3.05 -9.02
CA ALA A 143 32.88 -3.42 -10.04
C ALA A 143 34.15 -2.56 -9.98
N GLU A 144 34.01 -1.26 -9.68
CA GLU A 144 35.15 -0.37 -9.46
C GLU A 144 35.95 -0.76 -8.20
N ARG A 145 35.26 -0.94 -7.07
CA ARG A 145 35.89 -1.28 -5.79
C ARG A 145 36.54 -2.67 -5.80
N ASP A 146 35.86 -3.67 -6.35
CA ASP A 146 36.20 -5.09 -6.16
C ASP A 146 36.96 -5.69 -7.36
N HIS A 147 36.76 -5.13 -8.56
CA HIS A 147 37.35 -5.66 -9.80
C HIS A 147 38.25 -4.64 -10.53
N GLY A 148 38.43 -3.44 -9.96
CA GLY A 148 39.33 -2.42 -10.51
C GLY A 148 38.86 -1.81 -11.83
N VAL A 149 37.57 -1.93 -12.16
CA VAL A 149 36.94 -1.22 -13.29
C VAL A 149 37.01 0.29 -13.04
N ARG A 150 37.14 1.11 -14.07
CA ARG A 150 37.12 2.58 -13.96
C ARG A 150 35.76 3.10 -14.36
N VAL A 151 35.00 3.63 -13.40
CA VAL A 151 33.67 4.20 -13.67
C VAL A 151 33.81 5.71 -13.85
N GLU A 152 33.50 6.19 -15.05
CA GLU A 152 33.58 7.61 -15.41
C GLU A 152 32.16 8.17 -15.54
N LEU A 153 31.80 9.10 -14.66
CA LEU A 153 30.52 9.79 -14.74
C LEU A 153 30.57 10.88 -15.80
N LEU A 154 29.70 10.76 -16.80
CA LEU A 154 29.55 11.79 -17.83
C LEU A 154 28.98 13.08 -17.22
N PRO A 155 29.51 14.26 -17.57
CA PRO A 155 28.90 15.52 -17.17
C PRO A 155 27.56 15.72 -17.89
N ASN A 156 26.72 16.56 -17.30
CA ASN A 156 25.46 16.96 -17.91
C ASN A 156 25.63 18.32 -18.61
N GLY A 157 24.93 18.52 -19.71
CA GLY A 157 24.82 19.79 -20.41
C GLY A 157 23.89 20.78 -19.69
N PRO A 158 23.70 21.98 -20.27
CA PRO A 158 22.85 23.03 -19.69
C PRO A 158 21.37 22.64 -19.52
N ASP A 159 20.90 21.68 -20.32
CA ASP A 159 19.54 21.16 -20.25
C ASP A 159 19.35 20.04 -19.19
N GLY A 160 20.44 19.67 -18.51
CA GLY A 160 20.47 18.65 -17.47
C GLY A 160 20.62 17.21 -17.98
N ALA A 161 20.64 16.98 -19.30
CA ALA A 161 20.89 15.68 -19.89
C ALA A 161 22.40 15.44 -20.10
N VAL A 162 22.81 14.25 -20.52
CA VAL A 162 24.22 13.95 -20.86
C VAL A 162 24.75 14.93 -21.90
N ASP A 163 25.93 15.49 -21.63
CA ASP A 163 26.68 16.29 -22.60
C ASP A 163 27.30 15.37 -23.66
N LEU A 164 26.76 15.46 -24.89
CA LEU A 164 27.21 14.66 -26.03
C LEU A 164 28.63 15.01 -26.49
N GLU A 165 29.07 16.27 -26.36
CA GLU A 165 30.43 16.69 -26.72
C GLU A 165 31.45 16.12 -25.71
N ALA A 166 31.08 16.11 -24.43
CA ALA A 166 31.87 15.48 -23.39
C ALA A 166 31.94 13.95 -23.56
N LEU A 167 30.84 13.30 -23.93
CA LEU A 167 30.83 11.88 -24.28
C LEU A 167 31.76 11.58 -25.46
N GLU A 168 31.66 12.34 -26.55
CA GLU A 168 32.54 12.17 -27.71
C GLU A 168 34.02 12.36 -27.32
N THR A 169 34.31 13.34 -26.49
CA THR A 169 35.66 13.58 -25.97
C THR A 169 36.17 12.41 -25.11
N ALA A 170 35.32 11.85 -24.25
CA ALA A 170 35.65 10.69 -23.43
C ALA A 170 35.91 9.42 -24.27
N LEU A 171 35.15 9.23 -25.35
CA LEU A 171 35.33 8.14 -26.33
C LEU A 171 36.59 8.32 -27.18
N ARG A 172 36.96 9.55 -27.53
CA ARG A 172 38.23 9.86 -28.23
C ARG A 172 39.47 9.69 -27.33
N THR A 173 39.32 9.87 -26.02
CA THR A 173 40.43 9.78 -25.06
C THR A 173 40.98 8.35 -24.92
N GLY A 174 40.16 7.34 -25.19
CA GLY A 174 40.59 5.94 -25.16
C GLY A 174 39.43 4.97 -25.31
N PRO A 175 39.69 3.65 -25.40
CA PRO A 175 38.63 2.65 -25.50
C PRO A 175 37.79 2.63 -24.22
N ALA A 176 36.49 2.46 -24.38
CA ALA A 176 35.54 2.18 -23.31
C ALA A 176 34.94 0.78 -23.53
N ALA A 177 34.69 0.06 -22.44
CA ALA A 177 34.08 -1.26 -22.48
C ALA A 177 32.54 -1.18 -22.55
N LEU A 178 31.96 -0.09 -22.03
CA LEU A 178 30.52 0.13 -21.99
C LEU A 178 30.21 1.63 -21.87
N VAL A 179 29.17 2.08 -22.55
CA VAL A 179 28.43 3.31 -22.22
C VAL A 179 27.04 2.94 -21.71
N THR A 180 26.56 3.64 -20.69
CA THR A 180 25.23 3.35 -20.12
C THR A 180 24.49 4.61 -19.67
N ALA A 181 23.16 4.61 -19.88
CA ALA A 181 22.27 5.66 -19.41
C ALA A 181 20.89 5.10 -19.04
N ALA A 182 20.21 5.73 -18.09
CA ALA A 182 18.78 5.51 -17.90
C ALA A 182 18.01 6.48 -18.79
N HIS A 183 17.24 5.96 -19.74
CA HIS A 183 16.54 6.79 -20.74
C HIS A 183 15.66 7.85 -20.05
N VAL A 184 14.98 7.46 -18.97
CA VAL A 184 14.30 8.36 -18.04
C VAL A 184 14.69 7.92 -16.63
N PRO A 185 15.34 8.76 -15.81
CA PRO A 185 15.71 8.40 -14.45
C PRO A 185 14.49 8.29 -13.54
N THR A 186 14.64 7.60 -12.41
CA THR A 186 13.56 7.51 -11.42
C THR A 186 13.32 8.82 -10.65
N SER A 187 14.28 9.75 -10.68
CA SER A 187 14.38 10.94 -9.83
C SER A 187 13.93 12.23 -10.51
N SER A 188 13.51 12.19 -11.79
CA SER A 188 13.01 13.36 -12.51
C SER A 188 12.27 12.97 -13.80
N GLY A 189 11.66 13.97 -14.45
CA GLY A 189 11.08 13.86 -15.80
C GLY A 189 12.09 13.90 -16.96
N LEU A 190 13.39 13.90 -16.70
CA LEU A 190 14.46 13.95 -17.72
C LEU A 190 14.26 12.87 -18.79
N VAL A 191 14.49 13.21 -20.05
CA VAL A 191 14.68 12.25 -21.14
C VAL A 191 16.10 12.41 -21.67
N GLU A 192 16.93 11.39 -21.52
CA GLU A 192 18.29 11.41 -22.06
C GLU A 192 18.27 11.42 -23.59
N PRO A 193 19.26 12.06 -24.27
CA PRO A 193 19.40 12.04 -25.72
C PRO A 193 19.95 10.69 -26.19
N ALA A 194 19.22 9.60 -25.92
CA ALA A 194 19.66 8.23 -26.13
C ALA A 194 20.07 7.95 -27.59
N ALA A 195 19.37 8.52 -28.58
CA ALA A 195 19.77 8.42 -29.99
C ALA A 195 21.12 9.10 -30.28
N GLY A 196 21.42 10.22 -29.63
CA GLY A 196 22.73 10.89 -29.73
C GLY A 196 23.84 10.08 -29.09
N ILE A 197 23.58 9.49 -27.92
CA ILE A 197 24.50 8.55 -27.24
C ILE A 197 24.74 7.33 -28.13
N GLY A 198 23.69 6.75 -28.70
CA GLY A 198 23.74 5.61 -29.62
C GLY A 198 24.58 5.90 -30.86
N ALA A 199 24.36 7.04 -31.52
CA ALA A 199 25.13 7.43 -32.70
C ALA A 199 26.65 7.54 -32.39
N LEU A 200 27.00 8.14 -31.26
CA LEU A 200 28.41 8.27 -30.84
C LEU A 200 29.03 6.92 -30.47
N THR A 201 28.32 6.09 -29.73
CA THR A 201 28.80 4.76 -29.31
C THR A 201 29.00 3.83 -30.50
N GLN A 202 28.09 3.84 -31.47
CA GLN A 202 28.23 3.12 -32.73
C GLN A 202 29.43 3.59 -33.55
N ALA A 203 29.62 4.92 -33.69
CA ALA A 203 30.76 5.48 -34.42
C ALA A 203 32.12 5.06 -33.83
N HIS A 204 32.17 4.81 -32.52
CA HIS A 204 33.37 4.37 -31.80
C HIS A 204 33.42 2.85 -31.55
N GLY A 205 32.41 2.08 -31.97
CA GLY A 205 32.34 0.63 -31.76
C GLY A 205 32.27 0.21 -30.30
N VAL A 206 31.68 1.05 -29.44
CA VAL A 206 31.52 0.79 -27.99
C VAL A 206 30.10 0.31 -27.70
N PRO A 207 29.90 -0.77 -26.93
CA PRO A 207 28.56 -1.20 -26.56
C PRO A 207 27.78 -0.14 -25.78
N PHE A 208 26.52 0.07 -26.15
CA PHE A 208 25.59 0.93 -25.41
C PHE A 208 24.49 0.13 -24.73
N LEU A 209 24.41 0.24 -23.40
CA LEU A 209 23.32 -0.30 -22.60
C LEU A 209 22.36 0.81 -22.17
N LEU A 210 21.10 0.69 -22.60
CA LEU A 210 20.03 1.61 -22.23
C LEU A 210 19.14 0.99 -21.16
N ASP A 211 19.05 1.64 -20.00
CA ASP A 211 18.01 1.34 -19.03
C ASP A 211 16.71 2.07 -19.43
N ALA A 212 15.79 1.33 -20.04
CA ALA A 212 14.49 1.81 -20.48
C ALA A 212 13.37 1.58 -19.44
N THR A 213 13.74 1.31 -18.18
CA THR A 213 12.79 0.91 -17.13
C THR A 213 11.65 1.91 -16.93
N GLN A 214 11.93 3.22 -17.05
CA GLN A 214 10.89 4.23 -16.99
C GLN A 214 10.29 4.55 -18.36
N SER A 215 11.05 4.52 -19.46
CA SER A 215 10.54 4.91 -20.79
C SER A 215 9.66 3.86 -21.46
N LEU A 216 9.90 2.57 -21.19
CA LEU A 216 9.16 1.46 -21.80
C LEU A 216 7.67 1.48 -21.42
N GLY A 217 6.82 1.78 -22.40
CA GLY A 217 5.37 1.92 -22.24
C GLY A 217 4.85 3.36 -22.12
N GLN A 218 5.72 4.37 -22.07
CA GLN A 218 5.32 5.78 -22.13
C GLN A 218 5.96 6.57 -23.28
N LEU A 219 7.09 6.11 -23.80
CA LEU A 219 7.77 6.70 -24.94
C LEU A 219 7.99 5.62 -26.01
N PRO A 220 8.10 5.99 -27.30
CA PRO A 220 8.63 5.10 -28.32
C PRO A 220 10.05 4.68 -27.95
N VAL A 221 10.31 3.37 -27.94
CA VAL A 221 11.62 2.80 -27.62
C VAL A 221 11.97 1.80 -28.71
N ASP A 222 12.59 2.30 -29.78
CA ASP A 222 13.09 1.47 -30.87
C ASP A 222 14.62 1.39 -30.77
N MET A 223 15.15 0.17 -30.63
CA MET A 223 16.58 -0.05 -30.41
C MET A 223 17.45 0.35 -31.60
N ASP A 224 16.93 0.32 -32.84
CA ASP A 224 17.67 0.77 -34.03
C ASP A 224 17.71 2.30 -34.09
N ALA A 225 16.57 2.95 -33.85
CA ALA A 225 16.48 4.40 -33.81
C ALA A 225 17.30 5.01 -32.66
N LEU A 226 17.37 4.32 -31.52
CA LEU A 226 18.15 4.74 -30.36
C LEU A 226 19.62 4.30 -30.43
N GLY A 227 19.94 3.36 -31.32
CA GLY A 227 21.29 2.85 -31.54
C GLY A 227 21.89 2.10 -30.34
N CYS A 228 21.08 1.46 -29.50
CA CYS A 228 21.56 0.70 -28.34
C CYS A 228 21.73 -0.79 -28.64
N ASP A 229 22.75 -1.40 -28.03
CA ASP A 229 23.07 -2.82 -28.20
C ASP A 229 22.41 -3.71 -27.14
N LEU A 230 22.23 -3.14 -25.94
CA LEU A 230 21.63 -3.77 -24.78
C LEU A 230 20.51 -2.88 -24.27
N LEU A 231 19.39 -3.48 -23.90
CA LEU A 231 18.27 -2.76 -23.30
C LEU A 231 17.66 -3.55 -22.15
N VAL A 232 17.39 -2.88 -21.03
CA VAL A 232 16.67 -3.47 -19.89
C VAL A 232 15.38 -2.71 -19.61
N GLY A 233 14.34 -3.42 -19.19
CA GLY A 233 13.05 -2.83 -18.86
C GLY A 233 12.25 -3.66 -17.85
N THR A 234 11.17 -3.09 -17.33
CA THR A 234 10.28 -3.78 -16.36
C THR A 234 8.81 -3.65 -16.75
N GLY A 235 8.02 -4.66 -16.41
CA GLY A 235 6.59 -4.67 -16.69
C GLY A 235 5.75 -3.78 -15.76
N ARG A 236 6.08 -3.70 -14.47
CA ARG A 236 5.23 -3.07 -13.44
C ARG A 236 5.00 -1.57 -13.53
N LYS A 237 5.76 -0.88 -14.37
CA LYS A 237 5.74 0.58 -14.50
C LYS A 237 4.82 0.95 -15.65
N PHE A 238 5.31 1.65 -16.67
CA PHE A 238 4.48 2.17 -17.74
C PHE A 238 3.91 1.10 -18.68
N LEU A 239 4.41 -0.14 -18.64
CA LEU A 239 3.77 -1.28 -19.31
C LEU A 239 2.51 -1.80 -18.61
N ARG A 240 2.26 -1.47 -17.33
CA ARG A 240 1.12 -1.98 -16.54
C ARG A 240 1.02 -3.52 -16.47
N ALA A 241 2.15 -4.21 -16.49
CA ALA A 241 2.25 -5.65 -16.28
C ALA A 241 2.52 -6.01 -14.80
N PRO A 242 2.40 -7.27 -14.37
CA PRO A 242 2.63 -7.65 -12.98
C PRO A 242 4.06 -7.36 -12.49
N ARG A 243 4.22 -7.12 -11.18
CA ARG A 243 5.53 -7.13 -10.51
C ARG A 243 6.19 -8.50 -10.69
N GLY A 244 7.52 -8.56 -10.71
CA GLY A 244 8.26 -9.80 -10.98
C GLY A 244 8.43 -10.10 -12.48
N THR A 245 8.23 -9.09 -13.34
CA THR A 245 8.45 -9.18 -14.79
C THR A 245 9.40 -8.09 -15.29
N GLY A 246 10.24 -8.47 -16.24
CA GLY A 246 11.18 -7.59 -16.92
C GLY A 246 11.67 -8.19 -18.23
N VAL A 247 12.40 -7.37 -18.98
CA VAL A 247 12.94 -7.72 -20.29
C VAL A 247 14.41 -7.34 -20.35
N LEU A 248 15.19 -8.19 -21.01
CA LEU A 248 16.54 -7.90 -21.47
C LEU A 248 16.56 -8.14 -22.97
N ALA A 249 16.93 -7.14 -23.74
CA ALA A 249 17.17 -7.27 -25.18
C ALA A 249 18.65 -7.09 -25.48
N VAL A 250 19.19 -7.93 -26.37
CA VAL A 250 20.60 -7.95 -26.77
C VAL A 250 20.70 -8.09 -28.28
N ARG A 251 21.29 -7.09 -28.95
CA ARG A 251 21.51 -7.13 -30.39
C ARG A 251 22.40 -8.30 -30.78
N ARG A 252 22.03 -8.98 -31.87
CA ARG A 252 22.69 -10.21 -32.33
C ARG A 252 24.22 -10.13 -32.42
N PRO A 253 24.83 -9.07 -33.00
CA PRO A 253 26.29 -8.99 -33.10
C PRO A 253 26.99 -9.00 -31.74
N LEU A 254 26.35 -8.43 -30.71
CA LEU A 254 26.87 -8.44 -29.35
C LEU A 254 26.54 -9.74 -28.63
N LEU A 255 25.35 -10.30 -28.84
CA LEU A 255 24.91 -11.56 -28.23
C LEU A 255 25.88 -12.72 -28.50
N ASP A 256 26.43 -12.82 -29.71
CA ASP A 256 27.39 -13.86 -30.09
C ASP A 256 28.72 -13.75 -29.31
N ARG A 257 28.98 -12.62 -28.63
CA ARG A 257 30.17 -12.35 -27.81
C ARG A 257 29.89 -12.43 -26.30
N LEU A 258 28.63 -12.55 -25.88
CA LEU A 258 28.25 -12.54 -24.46
C LEU A 258 27.85 -13.93 -23.97
N ALA A 259 28.30 -14.25 -22.76
CA ALA A 259 27.96 -15.48 -22.05
C ALA A 259 27.62 -15.20 -20.57
N PRO A 260 26.51 -15.73 -20.04
CA PRO A 260 26.17 -15.61 -18.62
C PRO A 260 27.25 -16.26 -17.73
N GLU A 261 27.41 -15.76 -16.50
CA GLU A 261 28.35 -16.32 -15.50
C GLU A 261 27.91 -17.65 -14.94
N ALA A 262 26.64 -17.74 -14.60
CA ALA A 262 25.98 -18.95 -14.17
C ALA A 262 24.91 -19.25 -15.22
N PRO A 263 25.23 -19.98 -16.32
CA PRO A 263 24.22 -20.44 -17.25
C PRO A 263 23.24 -21.38 -16.55
N ASP A 264 21.97 -21.26 -16.87
CA ASP A 264 20.89 -22.13 -16.39
C ASP A 264 20.43 -23.09 -17.50
N VAL A 265 19.73 -24.18 -17.15
CA VAL A 265 19.24 -25.20 -18.11
C VAL A 265 18.24 -24.67 -19.15
N ARG A 266 17.68 -23.47 -18.94
CA ARG A 266 16.95 -22.74 -19.99
C ARG A 266 17.88 -22.15 -21.06
N GLY A 267 19.02 -21.65 -20.62
CA GLY A 267 19.98 -20.90 -21.43
C GLY A 267 21.16 -21.73 -21.95
N ALA A 268 21.31 -22.96 -21.47
CA ALA A 268 22.39 -23.87 -21.86
C ALA A 268 21.91 -25.32 -21.89
N ARG A 269 22.61 -26.14 -22.68
CA ARG A 269 22.39 -27.59 -22.77
C ARG A 269 23.62 -28.33 -22.30
N TRP A 270 23.47 -29.22 -21.33
CA TRP A 270 24.51 -30.14 -20.90
C TRP A 270 24.55 -31.34 -21.86
N ILE A 271 25.60 -31.47 -22.67
CA ILE A 271 25.63 -32.40 -23.81
C ILE A 271 26.54 -33.63 -23.61
N ALA A 272 27.50 -33.57 -22.68
CA ALA A 272 28.25 -34.74 -22.23
C ALA A 272 28.81 -34.51 -20.81
N GLU A 273 29.40 -35.54 -20.19
CA GLU A 273 29.92 -35.53 -18.81
C GLU A 273 30.63 -34.22 -18.40
N ARG A 274 31.44 -33.65 -19.30
CA ARG A 274 32.22 -32.43 -19.05
C ARG A 274 32.06 -31.35 -20.14
N SER A 275 30.97 -31.36 -20.91
CA SER A 275 30.73 -30.37 -21.98
C SER A 275 29.29 -29.90 -22.05
N TRP A 276 29.13 -28.62 -22.38
CA TRP A 276 27.84 -27.95 -22.49
C TRP A 276 27.92 -26.86 -23.57
N GLU A 277 26.77 -26.44 -24.09
CA GLU A 277 26.64 -25.40 -25.10
C GLU A 277 25.59 -24.35 -24.69
N LEU A 278 25.78 -23.08 -25.08
CA LEU A 278 24.78 -22.03 -24.90
C LEU A 278 23.70 -22.13 -25.98
N VAL A 279 22.46 -21.84 -25.64
CA VAL A 279 21.43 -21.59 -26.66
C VAL A 279 21.83 -20.36 -27.49
N PRO A 280 21.58 -20.35 -28.81
CA PRO A 280 22.11 -19.32 -29.70
C PRO A 280 21.41 -17.96 -29.57
N ASP A 281 20.32 -17.85 -28.79
CA ASP A 281 19.49 -16.65 -28.65
C ASP A 281 19.64 -16.02 -27.26
N ALA A 282 18.96 -14.89 -27.03
CA ALA A 282 19.02 -14.16 -25.77
C ALA A 282 18.44 -14.94 -24.59
N LYS A 283 17.67 -16.02 -24.83
CA LYS A 283 17.18 -16.90 -23.76
C LYS A 283 18.32 -17.57 -22.98
N ARG A 284 19.57 -17.46 -23.44
CA ARG A 284 20.78 -17.75 -22.66
C ARG A 284 20.86 -17.00 -21.32
N PHE A 285 20.15 -15.88 -21.18
CA PHE A 285 20.07 -15.09 -19.95
C PHE A 285 18.81 -15.39 -19.12
N GLU A 286 18.01 -16.40 -19.47
CA GLU A 286 16.84 -16.79 -18.70
C GLU A 286 17.15 -17.90 -17.70
N LEU A 287 16.30 -18.00 -16.68
CA LEU A 287 16.20 -19.15 -15.80
C LEU A 287 15.10 -20.10 -16.29
N TRP A 288 15.25 -21.38 -15.96
CA TRP A 288 14.30 -22.44 -16.24
C TRP A 288 13.05 -22.28 -15.42
N GLU A 289 13.20 -22.06 -14.12
CA GLU A 289 12.07 -21.75 -13.26
C GLU A 289 11.62 -20.31 -13.53
N ALA A 290 10.32 -20.15 -13.76
CA ALA A 290 9.73 -18.87 -14.11
C ALA A 290 8.26 -18.82 -13.72
N ALA A 291 7.82 -17.65 -13.27
CA ALA A 291 6.42 -17.41 -12.99
C ALA A 291 5.62 -17.27 -14.30
N HIS A 292 5.17 -18.40 -14.86
CA HIS A 292 4.43 -18.48 -16.12
C HIS A 292 3.17 -17.59 -16.10
N ALA A 293 2.45 -17.58 -14.98
CA ALA A 293 1.30 -16.69 -14.77
C ALA A 293 1.68 -15.20 -14.97
N LEU A 294 2.82 -14.77 -14.43
CA LEU A 294 3.27 -13.39 -14.56
C LEU A 294 3.75 -13.06 -15.98
N ARG A 295 4.39 -14.02 -16.68
CA ARG A 295 4.75 -13.87 -18.11
C ARG A 295 3.51 -13.71 -18.98
N LEU A 296 2.44 -14.43 -18.70
CA LEU A 296 1.15 -14.27 -19.39
C LEU A 296 0.51 -12.92 -19.06
N GLY A 297 0.57 -12.46 -17.82
CA GLY A 297 0.17 -11.10 -17.44
C GLY A 297 0.96 -10.01 -18.18
N LEU A 298 2.29 -10.18 -18.34
CA LEU A 298 3.10 -9.30 -19.19
C LEU A 298 2.63 -9.35 -20.64
N GLY A 299 2.33 -10.54 -21.17
CA GLY A 299 1.77 -10.72 -22.51
C GLY A 299 0.45 -9.96 -22.70
N ALA A 300 -0.45 -10.01 -21.73
CA ALA A 300 -1.73 -9.29 -21.77
C ALA A 300 -1.51 -7.77 -21.77
N ALA A 301 -0.66 -7.25 -20.88
CA ALA A 301 -0.37 -5.82 -20.81
C ALA A 301 0.31 -5.27 -22.08
N LEU A 302 1.19 -6.06 -22.71
CA LEU A 302 1.79 -5.72 -24.01
C LEU A 302 0.74 -5.69 -25.13
N ALA A 303 -0.24 -6.61 -25.10
CA ALA A 303 -1.34 -6.60 -26.06
C ALA A 303 -2.22 -5.35 -25.89
N ASP A 304 -2.50 -4.95 -24.64
CA ASP A 304 -3.24 -3.72 -24.33
C ASP A 304 -2.51 -2.48 -24.85
N LEU A 305 -1.19 -2.38 -24.61
CA LEU A 305 -0.37 -1.27 -25.13
C LEU A 305 -0.35 -1.24 -26.66
N SER A 306 -0.20 -2.40 -27.32
CA SER A 306 -0.24 -2.50 -28.78
C SER A 306 -1.60 -2.04 -29.34
N ALA A 307 -2.70 -2.42 -28.69
CA ALA A 307 -4.04 -2.02 -29.08
C ALA A 307 -4.29 -0.51 -28.92
N LEU A 308 -3.73 0.12 -27.88
CA LEU A 308 -3.78 1.57 -27.69
C LEU A 308 -2.88 2.32 -28.69
N GLY A 309 -1.72 1.74 -29.02
CA GLY A 309 -0.66 2.35 -29.78
C GLY A 309 0.24 3.23 -28.91
N VAL A 310 1.55 2.96 -28.92
CA VAL A 310 2.54 3.67 -28.08
C VAL A 310 2.56 5.18 -28.35
N ASP A 311 2.38 5.62 -29.59
CA ASP A 311 2.33 7.05 -29.93
C ASP A 311 1.09 7.76 -29.39
N THR A 312 -0.02 7.04 -29.25
CA THR A 312 -1.25 7.57 -28.63
C THR A 312 -1.06 7.71 -27.13
N VAL A 313 -0.47 6.71 -26.49
CA VAL A 313 -0.11 6.77 -25.07
C VAL A 313 0.89 7.91 -24.83
N ALA A 314 1.97 7.98 -25.60
CA ALA A 314 3.00 9.01 -25.45
C ALA A 314 2.44 10.43 -25.57
N ARG A 315 1.59 10.71 -26.56
CA ARG A 315 0.94 12.02 -26.70
C ARG A 315 0.03 12.34 -25.52
N HIS A 316 -0.81 11.39 -25.09
CA HIS A 316 -1.68 11.59 -23.92
C HIS A 316 -0.87 11.93 -22.68
N LEU A 317 0.16 11.14 -22.38
CA LEU A 317 1.00 11.35 -21.21
C LEU A 317 1.78 12.67 -21.30
N ALA A 318 2.28 13.05 -22.48
CA ALA A 318 2.93 14.34 -22.68
C ALA A 318 1.99 15.51 -22.40
N THR A 319 0.73 15.44 -22.87
CA THR A 319 -0.29 16.47 -22.59
C THR A 319 -0.58 16.60 -21.10
N VAL A 320 -0.93 15.49 -20.43
CA VAL A 320 -1.28 15.51 -19.00
C VAL A 320 -0.08 15.93 -18.14
N THR A 321 1.13 15.47 -18.49
CA THR A 321 2.35 15.81 -17.75
C THR A 321 2.74 17.28 -17.92
N ALA A 322 2.60 17.84 -19.13
CA ALA A 322 2.85 19.25 -19.37
C ALA A 322 1.90 20.12 -18.55
N ALA A 323 0.59 19.79 -18.55
CA ALA A 323 -0.40 20.49 -17.74
C ALA A 323 -0.09 20.39 -16.24
N LEU A 324 0.26 19.20 -15.74
CA LEU A 324 0.64 19.02 -14.34
C LEU A 324 1.87 19.84 -13.96
N ARG A 325 2.90 19.83 -14.80
CA ARG A 325 4.15 20.59 -14.60
C ARG A 325 3.89 22.08 -14.55
N GLU A 326 3.17 22.60 -15.54
CA GLU A 326 2.82 24.03 -15.62
C GLU A 326 2.03 24.49 -14.39
N ARG A 327 1.02 23.72 -14.00
CA ARG A 327 0.12 24.08 -12.90
C ARG A 327 0.77 23.99 -11.54
N LEU A 328 1.65 23.00 -11.31
CA LEU A 328 2.45 22.94 -10.08
C LEU A 328 3.46 24.09 -10.01
N ALA A 329 4.11 24.44 -11.12
CA ALA A 329 5.06 25.56 -11.18
C ALA A 329 4.40 26.93 -10.95
N ALA A 330 3.09 27.04 -11.20
CA ALA A 330 2.32 28.26 -10.97
C ALA A 330 1.92 28.46 -9.49
N LEU A 331 2.07 27.44 -8.63
CA LEU A 331 1.69 27.53 -7.22
C LEU A 331 2.73 28.28 -6.38
N PRO A 332 2.32 29.26 -5.55
CA PRO A 332 3.23 29.92 -4.62
C PRO A 332 3.87 28.92 -3.64
N GLY A 333 5.19 29.00 -3.46
CA GLY A 333 5.94 28.14 -2.53
C GLY A 333 6.12 26.70 -3.01
N VAL A 334 5.86 26.40 -4.29
CA VAL A 334 6.09 25.09 -4.90
C VAL A 334 7.14 25.24 -6.00
N HIS A 335 8.18 24.41 -5.95
CA HIS A 335 9.25 24.42 -6.95
C HIS A 335 9.29 23.10 -7.69
N VAL A 336 8.98 23.11 -8.98
CA VAL A 336 9.22 21.96 -9.86
C VAL A 336 10.73 21.80 -10.01
N THR A 337 11.22 20.61 -9.68
CA THR A 337 12.66 20.35 -9.60
C THR A 337 13.25 19.77 -10.87
N ASP A 338 12.43 19.31 -11.81
CA ASP A 338 12.88 18.64 -13.04
C ASP A 338 13.84 19.48 -13.91
N PRO A 339 14.78 18.84 -14.62
CA PRO A 339 15.70 19.54 -15.51
C PRO A 339 15.00 20.05 -16.79
N PRO A 340 15.61 21.02 -17.51
CA PRO A 340 15.04 21.57 -18.74
C PRO A 340 14.72 20.54 -19.83
N ALA A 341 15.52 19.48 -19.98
CA ALA A 341 15.27 18.37 -20.90
C ALA A 341 14.17 17.38 -20.41
N ALA A 342 13.30 17.81 -19.50
CA ALA A 342 12.20 16.97 -19.04
C ALA A 342 11.12 16.79 -20.12
N GLY A 343 10.80 15.54 -20.41
CA GLY A 343 9.78 15.14 -21.37
C GLY A 343 9.08 13.81 -21.04
N GLY A 344 9.51 13.13 -19.98
CA GLY A 344 8.85 11.92 -19.50
C GLY A 344 7.64 12.23 -18.63
N ALA A 345 6.80 11.22 -18.39
CA ALA A 345 5.57 11.27 -17.61
C ALA A 345 5.77 11.32 -16.08
N ILE A 346 6.86 11.96 -15.65
CA ILE A 346 7.26 12.16 -14.26
C ILE A 346 7.41 13.67 -14.03
N VAL A 347 6.81 14.16 -12.95
CA VAL A 347 7.03 15.52 -12.43
C VAL A 347 7.57 15.42 -11.02
N THR A 348 8.74 16.01 -10.78
CA THR A 348 9.27 16.16 -9.43
C THR A 348 9.15 17.59 -8.94
N PHE A 349 8.82 17.76 -7.67
CA PHE A 349 8.70 19.07 -7.04
C PHE A 349 8.99 19.02 -5.53
N VAL A 350 9.21 20.19 -4.95
CA VAL A 350 9.30 20.42 -3.51
C VAL A 350 8.35 21.53 -3.11
N VAL A 351 7.97 21.56 -1.83
CA VAL A 351 7.15 22.62 -1.24
C VAL A 351 7.99 23.31 -0.16
N ASP A 352 8.05 24.64 -0.19
CA ASP A 352 8.90 25.43 0.69
C ASP A 352 8.63 25.14 2.16
N GLY A 353 9.71 24.87 2.90
CA GLY A 353 9.64 24.58 4.34
C GLY A 353 9.10 23.19 4.70
N LEU A 354 8.79 22.31 3.75
CA LEU A 354 8.21 20.99 4.01
C LEU A 354 9.09 19.84 3.55
N ASP A 355 9.17 18.80 4.38
CA ASP A 355 9.76 17.53 3.96
C ASP A 355 8.81 16.84 2.95
N PRO A 356 9.31 16.40 1.79
CA PRO A 356 8.49 15.70 0.79
C PRO A 356 7.71 14.48 1.31
N THR A 357 8.18 13.81 2.37
CA THR A 357 7.47 12.67 3.01
C THR A 357 6.19 13.13 3.69
N ASP A 358 6.19 14.34 4.26
CA ASP A 358 5.03 14.91 4.92
C ASP A 358 4.03 15.42 3.88
N VAL A 359 4.51 16.02 2.79
CA VAL A 359 3.68 16.36 1.62
C VAL A 359 3.01 15.09 1.05
N GLN A 360 3.77 14.02 0.85
CA GLN A 360 3.23 12.72 0.41
C GLN A 360 2.13 12.22 1.36
N ARG A 361 2.36 12.28 2.68
CA ARG A 361 1.39 11.82 3.69
C ARG A 361 0.11 12.63 3.66
N GLU A 362 0.22 13.96 3.54
CA GLU A 362 -0.92 14.87 3.44
C GLU A 362 -1.73 14.65 2.15
N LEU A 363 -1.07 14.39 1.03
CA LEU A 363 -1.73 14.06 -0.23
C LEU A 363 -2.45 12.70 -0.13
N ALA A 364 -1.83 11.70 0.49
CA ALA A 364 -2.46 10.39 0.70
C ALA A 364 -3.75 10.48 1.53
N ARG A 365 -3.82 11.38 2.53
CA ARG A 365 -5.04 11.65 3.31
C ARG A 365 -6.20 12.17 2.45
N ARG A 366 -5.90 12.75 1.28
CA ARG A 366 -6.85 13.27 0.28
C ARG A 366 -7.08 12.29 -0.88
N ARG A 367 -6.65 11.03 -0.75
CA ARG A 367 -6.69 10.01 -1.81
C ARG A 367 -5.91 10.42 -3.07
N VAL A 368 -4.88 11.24 -2.91
CA VAL A 368 -3.90 11.53 -3.98
C VAL A 368 -2.64 10.74 -3.70
N HIS A 369 -2.41 9.69 -4.48
CA HIS A 369 -1.37 8.69 -4.22
C HIS A 369 -0.13 8.95 -5.06
N LEU A 370 0.95 9.37 -4.41
CA LEU A 370 2.27 9.55 -5.01
C LEU A 370 3.38 9.16 -4.01
N ILE A 371 4.65 9.36 -4.36
CA ILE A 371 5.77 9.03 -3.47
C ILE A 371 6.74 10.19 -3.28
N ALA A 372 7.41 10.22 -2.14
CA ALA A 372 8.64 10.95 -1.93
C ALA A 372 9.85 10.09 -2.34
N VAL A 373 10.82 10.70 -3.01
CA VAL A 373 12.05 10.05 -3.49
C VAL A 373 13.25 10.71 -2.82
N PRO A 374 13.99 10.00 -1.95
CA PRO A 374 15.21 10.53 -1.35
C PRO A 374 16.39 10.44 -2.32
N ALA A 375 17.40 11.30 -2.13
CA ALA A 375 18.62 11.33 -2.94
C ALA A 375 19.32 9.97 -3.03
N ALA A 376 19.20 9.12 -2.01
CA ALA A 376 19.74 7.76 -2.00
C ALA A 376 19.24 6.89 -3.19
N HIS A 377 18.15 7.25 -3.86
CA HIS A 377 17.60 6.53 -5.01
C HIS A 377 18.13 7.04 -6.37
N GLY A 378 18.96 8.09 -6.38
CA GLY A 378 19.47 8.73 -7.59
C GLY A 378 20.58 9.75 -7.31
N ARG A 379 21.55 9.42 -6.44
CA ARG A 379 22.58 10.38 -5.97
C ARG A 379 23.34 11.06 -7.10
N TRP A 380 23.69 10.32 -8.15
CA TRP A 380 24.45 10.88 -9.28
C TRP A 380 23.69 11.98 -10.04
N ASP A 381 22.35 11.92 -10.06
CA ASP A 381 21.45 12.94 -10.65
C ASP A 381 21.07 14.02 -9.63
N MET A 382 20.70 13.64 -8.40
CA MET A 382 20.11 14.55 -7.43
C MET A 382 21.14 15.42 -6.68
N ASP A 383 22.31 14.87 -6.32
CA ASP A 383 23.32 15.60 -5.52
C ASP A 383 23.86 16.84 -6.28
N PRO A 384 24.21 16.77 -7.59
CA PRO A 384 24.64 17.96 -8.34
C PRO A 384 23.57 19.04 -8.49
N ARG A 385 22.29 18.68 -8.36
CA ARG A 385 21.15 19.60 -8.40
C ARG A 385 20.78 20.14 -7.01
N GLY A 386 21.53 19.75 -5.96
CA GLY A 386 21.29 20.17 -4.58
C GLY A 386 20.03 19.57 -3.95
N LEU A 387 19.53 18.45 -4.48
CA LEU A 387 18.26 17.85 -4.06
C LEU A 387 18.50 16.71 -3.08
N THR A 388 17.98 16.82 -1.85
CA THR A 388 18.09 15.75 -0.83
C THR A 388 16.89 14.80 -0.86
N LYS A 389 15.72 15.30 -1.25
CA LYS A 389 14.46 14.55 -1.40
C LYS A 389 13.50 15.36 -2.26
N VAL A 390 12.64 14.69 -3.02
CA VAL A 390 11.59 15.33 -3.84
C VAL A 390 10.26 14.59 -3.71
N VAL A 391 9.16 15.29 -3.95
CA VAL A 391 7.86 14.65 -4.23
C VAL A 391 7.85 14.27 -5.71
N ARG A 392 7.43 13.06 -6.04
CA ARG A 392 7.36 12.56 -7.42
C ARG A 392 5.95 12.13 -7.77
N ALA A 393 5.32 12.91 -8.65
CA ALA A 393 4.09 12.54 -9.33
C ALA A 393 4.40 11.92 -10.69
N SER A 394 3.71 10.86 -11.07
CA SER A 394 3.90 10.16 -12.35
C SER A 394 2.57 9.63 -12.88
N VAL A 395 2.21 10.07 -14.08
CA VAL A 395 0.87 9.86 -14.67
C VAL A 395 0.83 8.63 -15.57
N HIS A 396 -0.36 8.15 -15.90
CA HIS A 396 -0.61 7.10 -16.89
C HIS A 396 -1.92 7.37 -17.67
N VAL A 397 -2.34 6.44 -18.52
CA VAL A 397 -3.51 6.53 -19.41
C VAL A 397 -4.84 6.63 -18.68
N TYR A 398 -4.89 6.27 -17.39
CA TYR A 398 -6.06 6.46 -16.53
C TYR A 398 -6.10 7.85 -15.88
N ASN A 399 -5.12 8.72 -16.16
CA ASN A 399 -5.10 10.09 -15.67
C ASN A 399 -5.66 11.12 -16.66
N ASP A 400 -6.44 12.06 -16.14
CA ASP A 400 -7.03 13.20 -16.87
C ASP A 400 -6.87 14.52 -16.09
N ASP A 401 -7.43 15.61 -16.63
CA ASP A 401 -7.38 16.93 -16.01
C ASP A 401 -8.00 16.98 -14.62
N ALA A 402 -9.02 16.14 -14.33
CA ALA A 402 -9.64 16.09 -13.01
C ALA A 402 -8.70 15.51 -11.95
N ASP A 403 -7.84 14.55 -12.32
CA ASP A 403 -6.78 14.10 -11.42
C ASP A 403 -5.74 15.21 -11.18
N VAL A 404 -5.36 15.93 -12.24
CA VAL A 404 -4.40 17.04 -12.15
C VAL A 404 -4.96 18.16 -11.27
N ASP A 405 -6.24 18.49 -11.42
CA ASP A 405 -6.98 19.43 -10.56
C ASP A 405 -6.87 19.02 -9.09
N ALA A 406 -7.20 17.76 -8.78
CA ALA A 406 -7.18 17.25 -7.42
C ALA A 406 -5.78 17.31 -6.78
N LEU A 407 -4.73 16.97 -7.54
CA LEU A 407 -3.35 17.07 -7.04
C LEU A 407 -2.93 18.54 -6.83
N VAL A 408 -3.18 19.41 -7.81
CA VAL A 408 -2.78 20.82 -7.73
C VAL A 408 -3.51 21.54 -6.60
N GLU A 409 -4.82 21.33 -6.46
CA GLU A 409 -5.61 21.88 -5.35
C GLU A 409 -5.07 21.41 -4.00
N ALA A 410 -4.82 20.10 -3.85
CA ALA A 410 -4.30 19.54 -2.62
C ALA A 410 -2.90 20.08 -2.26
N VAL A 411 -2.01 20.24 -3.25
CA VAL A 411 -0.68 20.85 -3.04
C VAL A 411 -0.81 22.32 -2.64
N ASN A 412 -1.70 23.08 -3.30
CA ASN A 412 -1.96 24.48 -2.97
C ASN A 412 -2.46 24.66 -1.53
N GLU A 413 -3.39 23.80 -1.07
CA GLU A 413 -3.84 23.80 0.33
C GLU A 413 -2.71 23.51 1.33
N ILE A 414 -1.81 22.58 0.99
CA ILE A 414 -0.65 22.23 1.82
C ILE A 414 0.30 23.42 1.91
N ALA A 415 0.66 24.03 0.78
CA ALA A 415 1.54 25.18 0.72
C ALA A 415 0.96 26.39 1.49
N ASN A 416 -0.32 26.71 1.29
CA ASN A 416 -0.96 27.88 1.91
C ASN A 416 -1.10 27.77 3.43
N ARG A 417 -1.41 26.59 3.97
CA ARG A 417 -1.52 26.39 5.42
C ARG A 417 -0.20 26.62 6.13
N HIS A 418 0.91 26.21 5.52
CA HIS A 418 2.23 26.46 6.07
C HIS A 418 2.64 27.93 5.96
N GLY A 419 2.31 28.60 4.84
CA GLY A 419 2.52 30.04 4.66
C GLY A 419 1.76 30.90 5.68
N THR A 420 0.54 30.51 6.08
CA THR A 420 -0.24 31.25 7.09
C THR A 420 0.27 31.06 8.51
N THR A 421 0.78 29.87 8.87
CA THR A 421 1.44 29.66 10.17
C THR A 421 2.79 30.39 10.30
N SER A 422 3.51 30.59 9.20
CA SER A 422 4.80 31.29 9.19
C SER A 422 4.69 32.82 9.32
N GLN A 423 3.56 33.43 8.96
CA GLN A 423 3.37 34.89 9.02
C GLN A 423 2.80 35.40 10.36
N SER A 424 2.35 34.52 11.26
CA SER A 424 1.78 34.90 12.56
C SER A 424 2.82 35.07 13.68
N SER A 425 4.12 34.84 13.44
CA SER A 425 5.15 34.83 14.49
C SER A 425 6.23 35.92 14.37
N ALA A 426 5.92 37.07 13.76
CA ALA A 426 6.82 38.22 13.73
C ALA A 426 6.64 39.10 14.99
N SER A 427 7.08 38.64 16.16
CA SER A 427 7.35 39.47 17.35
C SER A 427 7.93 38.63 18.49
N ALA A 428 9.23 38.29 18.44
CA ALA A 428 10.06 38.07 19.62
C ALA A 428 11.51 37.87 19.19
N THR A 429 12.39 38.77 19.62
CA THR A 429 13.84 38.70 19.48
C THR A 429 14.43 37.55 20.29
N ALA A 430 15.13 36.61 19.64
CA ALA A 430 16.07 35.69 20.29
C ALA A 430 17.27 35.39 19.37
N SER A 431 18.46 35.36 19.97
CA SER A 431 19.78 35.21 19.32
C SER A 431 20.02 33.81 18.71
N PRO A 432 21.01 33.66 17.79
CA PRO A 432 21.21 32.44 17.02
C PRO A 432 22.17 31.47 17.72
N ALA A 433 21.65 30.31 18.14
CA ALA A 433 22.43 29.11 18.42
C ALA A 433 21.50 27.88 18.56
N ASP A 434 21.24 27.19 17.43
CA ASP A 434 21.43 25.74 17.28
C ASP A 434 20.78 25.27 15.97
N ALA A 435 21.62 24.83 15.05
CA ALA A 435 21.19 24.11 13.86
C ALA A 435 20.71 22.70 14.26
N PRO A 436 19.67 22.14 13.63
CA PRO A 436 19.32 20.75 13.84
C PRO A 436 20.45 19.86 13.34
N THR A 437 21.03 19.09 14.25
CA THR A 437 22.10 18.13 14.00
C THR A 437 21.57 16.96 13.14
N PRO A 438 22.42 16.29 12.35
CA PRO A 438 22.03 15.14 11.54
C PRO A 438 21.56 13.98 12.43
N ARG A 439 20.57 13.19 12.00
CA ARG A 439 20.18 11.93 12.68
C ARG A 439 21.40 10.99 12.73
N SER A 440 22.09 11.01 13.87
CA SER A 440 22.96 9.96 14.36
C SER A 440 22.13 8.70 14.66
N ALA A 441 22.82 7.60 14.93
CA ALA A 441 22.24 6.31 15.34
C ALA A 441 21.04 6.45 16.30
N ARG A 442 20.01 5.59 16.13
CA ARG A 442 18.80 5.56 16.98
C ARG A 442 19.24 5.66 18.46
N PRO A 443 18.86 6.71 19.21
CA PRO A 443 19.41 6.93 20.54
C PRO A 443 18.87 5.89 21.52
N GLU A 444 19.74 5.40 22.39
CA GLU A 444 19.36 4.72 23.62
C GLU A 444 18.60 5.68 24.57
N SER A 445 17.63 5.09 25.28
CA SER A 445 17.01 5.54 26.56
C SER A 445 16.29 6.90 26.64
N ARG A 446 15.37 7.22 25.73
CA ARG A 446 14.32 8.21 26.05
C ARG A 446 13.22 7.53 26.88
N LEU A 447 12.85 8.13 28.01
CA LEU A 447 11.74 7.70 28.86
C LEU A 447 10.44 8.36 28.39
N HIS A 448 9.43 7.58 28.01
CA HIS A 448 8.09 8.06 27.65
C HIS A 448 7.16 8.12 28.87
N ASP A 449 6.19 9.02 28.86
CA ASP A 449 5.17 9.08 29.92
C ASP A 449 4.25 7.85 29.85
N ALA A 450 3.86 7.45 28.64
CA ALA A 450 3.17 6.18 28.42
C ALA A 450 3.53 5.52 27.09
N ILE A 451 3.59 4.18 27.08
CA ILE A 451 3.62 3.38 25.85
C ILE A 451 2.30 2.62 25.75
N VAL A 452 1.65 2.66 24.58
CA VAL A 452 0.43 1.90 24.29
C VAL A 452 0.74 0.81 23.25
N VAL A 453 0.48 -0.45 23.59
CA VAL A 453 0.78 -1.61 22.73
C VAL A 453 -0.52 -2.22 22.21
N GLY A 454 -0.62 -2.37 20.88
CA GLY A 454 -1.82 -2.80 20.17
C GLY A 454 -2.73 -1.63 19.85
N LEU A 455 -2.76 -1.20 18.60
CA LEU A 455 -3.43 0.03 18.14
C LEU A 455 -4.80 -0.23 17.49
N GLY A 456 -5.48 -1.28 17.98
CA GLY A 456 -6.91 -1.50 17.73
C GLY A 456 -7.79 -0.44 18.41
N VAL A 457 -9.08 -0.71 18.50
CA VAL A 457 -10.07 0.31 18.90
C VAL A 457 -9.81 0.91 20.29
N HIS A 458 -9.37 0.12 21.25
CA HIS A 458 -9.06 0.58 22.61
C HIS A 458 -7.69 1.25 22.71
N GLY A 459 -6.65 0.66 22.11
CA GLY A 459 -5.31 1.24 22.16
C GLY A 459 -5.19 2.53 21.36
N GLY A 460 -5.81 2.62 20.18
CA GLY A 460 -5.89 3.88 19.43
C GLY A 460 -6.66 4.96 20.20
N ALA A 461 -7.73 4.59 20.92
CA ALA A 461 -8.48 5.52 21.76
C ALA A 461 -7.66 5.99 22.98
N ALA A 462 -6.95 5.08 23.65
CA ALA A 462 -6.09 5.39 24.78
C ALA A 462 -4.92 6.29 24.36
N LEU A 463 -4.27 5.96 23.24
CA LEU A 463 -3.19 6.78 22.67
C LEU A 463 -3.68 8.19 22.36
N ARG A 464 -4.86 8.33 21.74
CA ARG A 464 -5.50 9.63 21.50
C ARG A 464 -5.76 10.39 22.81
N GLY A 465 -6.41 9.75 23.78
CA GLY A 465 -6.75 10.38 25.05
C GLY A 465 -5.51 10.86 25.80
N LEU A 466 -4.45 10.06 25.81
CA LEU A 466 -3.17 10.41 26.45
C LEU A 466 -2.48 11.57 25.73
N ALA A 467 -2.40 11.53 24.40
CA ALA A 467 -1.80 12.59 23.60
C ALA A 467 -2.57 13.91 23.73
N ALA A 468 -3.90 13.85 23.76
CA ALA A 468 -4.75 15.03 23.96
C ALA A 468 -4.54 15.70 25.34
N ARG A 469 -4.04 14.96 26.33
CA ARG A 469 -3.62 15.47 27.64
C ARG A 469 -2.17 16.02 27.65
N GLY A 470 -1.49 16.02 26.50
CA GLY A 470 -0.15 16.58 26.32
C GLY A 470 1.00 15.68 26.78
N LEU A 471 0.77 14.38 26.99
CA LEU A 471 1.78 13.42 27.42
C LEU A 471 2.70 12.98 26.26
N ASP A 472 3.98 12.70 26.57
CA ASP A 472 4.90 12.04 25.63
C ASP A 472 4.53 10.56 25.50
N VAL A 473 3.79 10.23 24.45
CA VAL A 473 3.26 8.88 24.23
C VAL A 473 3.68 8.26 22.91
N LEU A 474 3.95 6.96 23.00
CA LEU A 474 4.33 6.12 21.86
C LEU A 474 3.34 4.97 21.72
N GLY A 475 2.71 4.87 20.55
CA GLY A 475 1.90 3.74 20.13
C GLY A 475 2.74 2.70 19.39
N LEU A 476 2.63 1.43 19.76
CA LEU A 476 3.29 0.31 19.12
C LEU A 476 2.26 -0.66 18.55
N GLU A 477 2.33 -0.93 17.25
CA GLU A 477 1.55 -1.99 16.58
C GLU A 477 2.50 -3.03 15.99
N GLN A 478 2.23 -4.31 16.25
CA GLN A 478 3.12 -5.41 15.83
C GLN A 478 3.06 -5.66 14.31
N TYR A 479 1.98 -5.25 13.65
CA TYR A 479 1.76 -5.35 12.21
C TYR A 479 1.67 -3.97 11.56
N ALA A 480 1.52 -3.91 10.22
CA ALA A 480 1.21 -2.65 9.54
C ALA A 480 -0.18 -2.12 9.96
N LEU A 481 -0.33 -0.80 10.06
CA LEU A 481 -1.64 -0.21 10.41
C LEU A 481 -2.74 -0.63 9.41
N GLY A 482 -3.90 -0.99 9.94
CA GLY A 482 -5.04 -1.44 9.12
C GLY A 482 -5.03 -2.92 8.72
N HIS A 483 -4.11 -3.72 9.25
CA HIS A 483 -4.12 -5.18 9.10
C HIS A 483 -5.42 -5.85 9.61
N ASP A 484 -5.69 -7.07 9.16
CA ASP A 484 -6.90 -7.85 9.46
C ASP A 484 -6.69 -8.98 10.48
N LEU A 485 -5.50 -9.06 11.08
CA LEU A 485 -5.14 -10.13 12.01
C LEU A 485 -5.74 -9.93 13.42
N GLY A 486 -6.12 -8.71 13.80
CA GLY A 486 -6.64 -8.40 15.15
C GLY A 486 -8.13 -8.68 15.33
N SER A 487 -8.75 -8.07 16.36
CA SER A 487 -10.21 -8.14 16.62
C SER A 487 -10.97 -6.89 16.13
N SER A 488 -10.26 -5.83 15.73
CA SER A 488 -10.84 -4.53 15.36
C SER A 488 -11.05 -4.32 13.85
N HIS A 489 -10.64 -5.26 13.01
CA HIS A 489 -10.69 -5.15 11.53
C HIS A 489 -12.09 -5.35 10.91
N GLY A 490 -12.24 -5.00 9.63
CA GLY A 490 -13.49 -5.14 8.87
C GLY A 490 -14.38 -3.89 8.94
N ALA A 491 -15.32 -3.78 8.00
CA ALA A 491 -15.99 -2.50 7.71
C ALA A 491 -16.89 -1.97 8.84
N THR A 492 -17.70 -2.84 9.45
CA THR A 492 -18.80 -2.40 10.34
C THR A 492 -18.78 -3.08 11.70
N ARG A 493 -19.25 -2.35 12.72
CA ARG A 493 -19.47 -2.81 14.11
C ARG A 493 -20.80 -2.31 14.67
N MET A 494 -21.32 -2.96 15.70
CA MET A 494 -22.60 -2.60 16.31
C MET A 494 -22.41 -1.65 17.48
N ILE A 495 -23.20 -0.58 17.53
CA ILE A 495 -23.42 0.22 18.75
C ILE A 495 -24.82 -0.06 19.30
N ARG A 496 -24.95 -0.21 20.62
CA ARG A 496 -26.23 -0.46 21.29
C ARG A 496 -26.22 -0.04 22.74
N ARG A 497 -27.42 0.26 23.27
CA ARG A 497 -27.69 0.54 24.69
C ARG A 497 -28.14 -0.68 25.49
N ALA A 498 -28.60 -1.74 24.82
CA ALA A 498 -29.15 -2.91 25.50
C ALA A 498 -28.06 -3.86 26.06
N TYR A 499 -28.04 -4.08 27.38
CA TYR A 499 -27.12 -4.93 28.14
C TYR A 499 -27.83 -5.72 29.28
N PRO A 500 -27.24 -6.85 29.75
CA PRO A 500 -27.93 -7.75 30.68
C PRO A 500 -27.89 -7.31 32.16
N HIS A 501 -27.06 -6.33 32.54
CA HIS A 501 -26.83 -5.92 33.94
C HIS A 501 -26.70 -4.39 34.06
N PRO A 502 -27.17 -3.74 35.15
CA PRO A 502 -27.19 -2.28 35.24
C PRO A 502 -25.80 -1.68 35.50
N ASP A 503 -24.79 -2.48 35.89
CA ASP A 503 -23.39 -2.03 35.94
C ASP A 503 -22.92 -1.44 34.60
N TRP A 504 -23.55 -1.82 33.49
CA TRP A 504 -23.23 -1.31 32.16
C TRP A 504 -23.86 0.05 31.86
N ASP A 505 -24.93 0.44 32.54
CA ASP A 505 -25.77 1.58 32.13
C ASP A 505 -24.96 2.88 32.06
N GLY A 506 -24.15 3.16 33.08
CA GLY A 506 -23.27 4.34 33.11
C GLY A 506 -22.21 4.32 32.00
N LEU A 507 -21.54 3.18 31.82
CA LEU A 507 -20.50 3.04 30.79
C LEU A 507 -21.07 3.11 29.37
N VAL A 508 -22.29 2.64 29.16
CA VAL A 508 -23.03 2.76 27.89
C VAL A 508 -23.31 4.23 27.57
N ASP A 509 -23.79 5.01 28.54
CA ASP A 509 -24.03 6.44 28.33
C ASP A 509 -22.74 7.18 27.97
N THR A 510 -21.65 6.91 28.70
CA THR A 510 -20.33 7.45 28.38
C THR A 510 -19.84 7.02 27.00
N ALA A 511 -20.11 5.78 26.58
CA ALA A 511 -19.74 5.31 25.24
C ALA A 511 -20.40 6.13 24.13
N TYR A 512 -21.71 6.39 24.23
CA TYR A 512 -22.41 7.20 23.23
C TYR A 512 -21.90 8.63 23.19
N GLN A 513 -21.67 9.25 24.35
CA GLN A 513 -21.09 10.60 24.42
C GLN A 513 -19.71 10.64 23.78
N ALA A 514 -18.85 9.66 24.09
CA ALA A 514 -17.50 9.59 23.55
C ALA A 514 -17.47 9.35 22.03
N TRP A 515 -18.46 8.65 21.46
CA TRP A 515 -18.62 8.55 20.01
C TRP A 515 -19.03 9.88 19.38
N GLU A 516 -20.00 10.59 19.96
CA GLU A 516 -20.42 11.92 19.49
C GLU A 516 -19.26 12.93 19.56
N GLU A 517 -18.46 12.88 20.62
CA GLU A 517 -17.24 13.68 20.77
C GLU A 517 -16.17 13.32 19.74
N LEU A 518 -15.97 12.02 19.46
CA LEU A 518 -15.04 11.56 18.43
C LEU A 518 -15.48 12.03 17.04
N GLU A 519 -16.75 11.90 16.68
CA GLU A 519 -17.28 12.40 15.40
C GLU A 519 -17.06 13.90 15.25
N LYS A 520 -17.31 14.67 16.33
CA LYS A 520 -17.07 16.11 16.36
C LYS A 520 -15.59 16.46 16.20
N ALA A 521 -14.70 15.76 16.90
CA ALA A 521 -13.25 15.98 16.82
C ALA A 521 -12.67 15.56 15.46
N ALA A 522 -13.18 14.47 14.89
CA ALA A 522 -12.80 13.96 13.58
C ALA A 522 -13.45 14.72 12.42
N LYS A 523 -14.53 15.48 12.69
CA LYS A 523 -15.39 16.13 11.68
C LYS A 523 -15.89 15.14 10.63
N THR A 524 -16.23 13.93 11.06
CA THR A 524 -16.65 12.82 10.20
C THR A 524 -17.76 12.06 10.92
N GLN A 525 -18.81 11.69 10.20
CA GLN A 525 -19.84 10.81 10.73
C GLN A 525 -19.29 9.37 10.75
N LEU A 526 -19.24 8.78 11.94
CA LEU A 526 -18.73 7.44 12.21
C LEU A 526 -19.83 6.48 12.66
N VAL A 527 -20.90 7.01 13.25
CA VAL A 527 -22.02 6.25 13.78
C VAL A 527 -23.27 6.58 12.99
N ASP A 528 -23.92 5.52 12.54
CA ASP A 528 -25.19 5.59 11.84
C ASP A 528 -26.27 4.90 12.67
N ILE A 529 -27.25 5.68 13.11
CA ILE A 529 -28.32 5.22 14.00
C ILE A 529 -29.41 4.58 13.17
N THR A 530 -29.47 3.24 13.20
CA THR A 530 -30.47 2.44 12.47
C THR A 530 -31.64 1.99 13.36
N GLY A 531 -31.51 2.14 14.68
CA GLY A 531 -32.25 1.34 15.64
C GLY A 531 -31.81 -0.13 15.62
N GLY A 532 -32.35 -0.93 16.54
CA GLY A 532 -31.99 -2.34 16.63
C GLY A 532 -32.97 -3.20 17.43
N LEU A 533 -33.01 -4.49 17.07
CA LEU A 533 -33.82 -5.51 17.75
C LEU A 533 -32.94 -6.65 18.24
N TYR A 534 -33.04 -6.96 19.53
CA TYR A 534 -32.31 -8.06 20.16
C TYR A 534 -33.29 -9.11 20.67
N ALA A 535 -33.43 -10.20 19.92
CA ALA A 535 -34.38 -11.25 20.17
C ALA A 535 -33.79 -12.39 21.00
N ALA A 536 -34.59 -12.91 21.91
CA ALA A 536 -34.25 -14.05 22.75
C ALA A 536 -35.54 -14.78 23.20
N PRO A 537 -35.45 -16.03 23.68
CA PRO A 537 -36.58 -16.69 24.35
C PRO A 537 -37.16 -15.83 25.47
N VAL A 538 -38.50 -15.78 25.57
CA VAL A 538 -39.20 -14.91 26.56
C VAL A 538 -38.90 -15.27 28.02
N ASP A 539 -38.43 -16.49 28.27
CA ASP A 539 -38.09 -17.05 29.58
C ASP A 539 -36.59 -16.97 29.91
N ARG A 540 -35.79 -16.29 29.07
CA ARG A 540 -34.36 -16.09 29.33
C ARG A 540 -34.15 -15.39 30.70
N PRO A 541 -33.26 -15.92 31.57
CA PRO A 541 -33.08 -15.42 32.93
C PRO A 541 -32.52 -13.98 33.00
N ASP A 542 -31.71 -13.57 32.03
CA ASP A 542 -31.08 -12.23 31.98
C ASP A 542 -31.44 -11.48 30.68
N PRO A 543 -32.65 -10.91 30.58
CA PRO A 543 -33.05 -10.15 29.40
C PRO A 543 -32.21 -8.88 29.26
N LEU A 544 -31.90 -8.50 28.01
CA LEU A 544 -31.23 -7.24 27.74
C LEU A 544 -32.15 -6.07 28.13
N ARG A 545 -31.55 -4.99 28.61
CA ARG A 545 -32.24 -3.75 28.98
C ARG A 545 -31.30 -2.57 28.81
N GLY A 546 -31.83 -1.35 28.88
CA GLY A 546 -31.00 -0.15 28.88
C GLY A 546 -31.84 1.11 28.73
N PRO A 547 -31.24 2.30 28.92
CA PRO A 547 -31.94 3.56 28.79
C PRO A 547 -32.60 3.71 27.41
N GLY A 548 -33.91 3.98 27.39
CA GLY A 548 -34.70 4.13 26.15
C GLY A 548 -35.00 2.84 25.40
N CYS A 549 -34.54 1.68 25.88
CA CYS A 549 -34.88 0.38 25.33
C CYS A 549 -36.21 -0.13 25.88
N ARG A 550 -36.97 -0.89 25.07
CA ARG A 550 -38.24 -1.48 25.51
C ARG A 550 -38.44 -2.88 24.95
N LEU A 551 -39.05 -3.75 25.74
CA LEU A 551 -39.46 -5.08 25.28
C LEU A 551 -40.64 -4.94 24.30
N VAL A 552 -40.58 -5.66 23.19
CA VAL A 552 -41.61 -5.71 22.15
C VAL A 552 -41.97 -7.15 21.82
N GLY A 553 -43.26 -7.38 21.57
CA GLY A 553 -43.76 -8.67 21.10
C GLY A 553 -43.53 -8.88 19.59
N PRO A 554 -43.76 -10.09 19.06
CA PRO A 554 -43.50 -10.42 17.65
C PRO A 554 -44.20 -9.52 16.62
N GLU A 555 -45.45 -9.15 16.86
CA GLU A 555 -46.20 -8.28 15.94
C GLU A 555 -45.59 -6.88 15.85
N GLU A 556 -45.13 -6.34 16.96
CA GLU A 556 -44.52 -5.02 16.99
C GLU A 556 -43.09 -5.06 16.43
N ALA A 557 -42.32 -6.10 16.74
CA ALA A 557 -41.01 -6.32 16.13
C ALA A 557 -41.10 -6.35 14.59
N ALA A 558 -42.09 -7.06 14.04
CA ALA A 558 -42.34 -7.14 12.60
C ALA A 558 -42.79 -5.80 11.97
N ARG A 559 -43.41 -4.90 12.76
CA ARG A 559 -43.72 -3.53 12.31
C ARG A 559 -42.48 -2.63 12.29
N ILE A 560 -41.59 -2.79 13.29
CA ILE A 560 -40.36 -1.99 13.41
C ILE A 560 -39.37 -2.39 12.30
N PHE A 561 -39.06 -3.68 12.19
CA PHE A 561 -38.15 -4.22 11.19
C PHE A 561 -38.81 -5.38 10.44
N PRO A 562 -39.55 -5.11 9.34
CA PRO A 562 -40.24 -6.15 8.57
C PRO A 562 -39.32 -7.18 7.90
N GLY A 563 -38.01 -6.92 7.85
CA GLY A 563 -37.00 -7.87 7.41
C GLY A 563 -36.66 -8.97 8.43
N LEU A 564 -36.94 -8.75 9.72
CA LEU A 564 -36.60 -9.69 10.80
C LEU A 564 -37.82 -10.50 11.23
N ARG A 565 -37.70 -11.83 11.16
CA ARG A 565 -38.68 -12.80 11.64
C ARG A 565 -38.23 -13.36 12.98
N LEU A 566 -39.04 -13.15 14.03
CA LEU A 566 -38.79 -13.76 15.33
C LEU A 566 -39.23 -15.24 15.33
N PRO A 567 -38.41 -16.15 15.87
CA PRO A 567 -38.83 -17.53 16.14
C PRO A 567 -40.02 -17.61 17.10
N ALA A 568 -40.74 -18.73 17.09
CA ALA A 568 -41.82 -18.96 18.05
C ALA A 568 -41.30 -18.96 19.50
N GLY A 569 -42.02 -18.31 20.41
CA GLY A 569 -41.61 -18.19 21.82
C GLY A 569 -40.55 -17.12 22.09
N PHE A 570 -40.18 -16.31 21.10
CA PHE A 570 -39.21 -15.22 21.28
C PHE A 570 -39.91 -13.87 21.50
N GLY A 571 -39.30 -13.04 22.34
CA GLY A 571 -39.53 -11.60 22.40
C GLY A 571 -38.31 -10.85 21.87
N ALA A 572 -38.40 -9.52 21.72
CA ALA A 572 -37.25 -8.71 21.34
C ALA A 572 -37.16 -7.42 22.15
N VAL A 573 -35.94 -6.96 22.40
CA VAL A 573 -35.69 -5.63 22.97
C VAL A 573 -35.42 -4.67 21.83
N HIS A 574 -36.27 -3.65 21.70
CA HIS A 574 -36.08 -2.56 20.76
C HIS A 574 -35.24 -1.45 21.38
N ASP A 575 -34.15 -1.13 20.69
CA ASP A 575 -33.24 -0.03 21.02
C ASP A 575 -33.25 0.98 19.87
N PRO A 576 -33.93 2.14 20.04
CA PRO A 576 -34.02 3.14 18.98
C PRO A 576 -32.69 3.87 18.72
N ARG A 577 -31.71 3.73 19.61
CA ARG A 577 -30.39 4.38 19.50
C ARG A 577 -29.29 3.39 19.07
N ALA A 578 -29.64 2.15 18.78
CA ALA A 578 -28.69 1.21 18.20
C ALA A 578 -28.31 1.59 16.76
N GLY A 579 -27.18 1.08 16.30
CA GLY A 579 -26.66 1.48 15.01
C GLY A 579 -25.42 0.73 14.57
N ILE A 580 -24.82 1.28 13.52
CA ILE A 580 -23.65 0.77 12.84
C ILE A 580 -22.52 1.80 13.01
N ILE A 581 -21.37 1.33 13.46
CA ILE A 581 -20.13 2.08 13.48
C ILE A 581 -19.34 1.71 12.23
N ASP A 582 -18.86 2.71 11.48
CA ASP A 582 -17.79 2.52 10.50
C ASP A 582 -16.48 2.27 11.26
N ALA A 583 -16.13 1.00 11.37
CA ALA A 583 -15.03 0.56 12.22
C ALA A 583 -13.67 0.95 11.64
N GLN A 584 -13.52 0.90 10.31
CA GLN A 584 -12.28 1.24 9.64
C GLN A 584 -12.02 2.75 9.75
N GLU A 585 -13.03 3.56 9.49
CA GLU A 585 -12.92 5.01 9.58
C GLU A 585 -12.73 5.47 11.04
N ALA A 586 -13.41 4.82 12.00
CA ALA A 586 -13.22 5.11 13.42
C ALA A 586 -11.77 4.87 13.87
N LEU A 587 -11.16 3.74 13.50
CA LEU A 587 -9.75 3.47 13.82
C LEU A 587 -8.81 4.52 13.23
N ARG A 588 -9.01 4.84 11.94
CA ARG A 588 -8.24 5.87 11.24
C ARG A 588 -8.36 7.24 11.92
N ALA A 589 -9.58 7.63 12.29
CA ALA A 589 -9.86 8.90 12.94
C ALA A 589 -9.17 9.02 14.30
N GLN A 590 -9.20 7.97 15.13
CA GLN A 590 -8.53 7.99 16.44
C GLN A 590 -7.02 8.13 16.32
N LEU A 591 -6.37 7.33 15.46
CA LEU A 591 -4.92 7.40 15.28
C LEU A 591 -4.49 8.75 14.69
N ALA A 592 -5.24 9.27 13.72
CA ALA A 592 -4.97 10.59 13.15
C ALA A 592 -5.13 11.72 14.17
N LEU A 593 -6.11 11.62 15.09
CA LEU A 593 -6.24 12.56 16.20
C LEU A 593 -5.08 12.45 17.18
N ALA A 594 -4.64 11.23 17.51
CA ALA A 594 -3.49 11.01 18.39
C ALA A 594 -2.20 11.64 17.82
N GLU A 595 -1.90 11.40 16.53
CA GLU A 595 -0.74 12.01 15.86
C GLU A 595 -0.82 13.54 15.87
N ARG A 596 -2.01 14.11 15.61
CA ARG A 596 -2.22 15.57 15.65
C ARG A 596 -1.98 16.16 17.04
N SER A 597 -2.21 15.38 18.09
CA SER A 597 -1.93 15.74 19.47
C SER A 597 -0.49 15.41 19.91
N GLY A 598 0.39 14.98 19.00
CA GLY A 598 1.81 14.77 19.25
C GLY A 598 2.23 13.34 19.59
N ALA A 599 1.33 12.36 19.50
CA ALA A 599 1.70 10.95 19.69
C ALA A 599 2.66 10.47 18.59
N ALA A 600 3.67 9.68 18.96
CA ALA A 600 4.42 8.87 18.02
C ALA A 600 3.71 7.53 17.78
N ILE A 601 3.72 7.02 16.55
CA ILE A 601 3.15 5.71 16.20
C ILE A 601 4.18 4.92 15.41
N TRP A 602 4.54 3.74 15.91
CA TRP A 602 5.39 2.78 15.21
C TRP A 602 4.59 1.51 14.93
N ASP A 603 4.44 1.18 13.66
CA ASP A 603 3.83 -0.06 13.21
C ASP A 603 4.90 -1.08 12.84
N SER A 604 4.49 -2.33 12.54
CA SER A 604 5.40 -3.45 12.30
C SER A 604 6.46 -3.64 13.39
N THR A 605 6.14 -3.27 14.63
CA THR A 605 7.04 -3.23 15.78
C THR A 605 6.52 -4.14 16.90
N PRO A 606 6.81 -5.46 16.84
CA PRO A 606 6.35 -6.40 17.85
C PRO A 606 7.04 -6.15 19.20
N VAL A 607 6.24 -6.13 20.27
CA VAL A 607 6.74 -6.16 21.65
C VAL A 607 6.96 -7.62 22.06
N ILE A 608 8.22 -7.99 22.27
CA ILE A 608 8.65 -9.36 22.59
C ILE A 608 8.72 -9.61 24.10
N GLY A 609 8.65 -8.57 24.92
CA GLY A 609 8.57 -8.69 26.38
C GLY A 609 8.59 -7.33 27.07
N TRP A 610 8.23 -7.33 28.35
CA TRP A 610 8.31 -6.16 29.21
C TRP A 610 8.55 -6.59 30.66
N GLU A 611 9.14 -5.71 31.46
CA GLU A 611 9.36 -5.97 32.90
C GLU A 611 9.29 -4.68 33.73
N PRO A 612 8.80 -4.75 34.98
CA PRO A 612 8.95 -3.68 35.96
C PRO A 612 10.41 -3.32 36.20
N ASP A 613 10.73 -2.02 36.25
CA ASP A 613 12.04 -1.49 36.67
C ASP A 613 11.81 -0.29 37.58
N GLY A 614 11.66 -0.54 38.89
CA GLY A 614 11.34 0.50 39.87
C GLY A 614 9.97 1.14 39.62
N ASP A 615 9.95 2.45 39.36
CA ASP A 615 8.77 3.24 39.02
C ASP A 615 8.45 3.26 37.51
N GLN A 616 9.19 2.49 36.71
CA GLN A 616 9.11 2.43 35.26
C GLN A 616 8.86 1.00 34.76
N VAL A 617 8.68 0.89 33.45
CA VAL A 617 8.56 -0.36 32.70
C VAL A 617 9.58 -0.34 31.57
N VAL A 618 10.35 -1.40 31.47
CA VAL A 618 11.22 -1.67 30.32
C VAL A 618 10.41 -2.47 29.31
N VAL A 619 10.36 -1.99 28.07
CA VAL A 619 9.65 -2.65 26.95
C VAL A 619 10.67 -3.07 25.91
N ARG A 620 10.70 -4.36 25.57
CA ARG A 620 11.65 -4.96 24.62
C ARG A 620 10.96 -5.18 23.27
N THR A 621 11.58 -4.71 22.20
CA THR A 621 11.17 -4.96 20.81
C THR A 621 12.32 -5.61 20.04
N ALA A 622 12.06 -6.08 18.82
CA ALA A 622 13.13 -6.58 17.95
C ALA A 622 14.16 -5.50 17.56
N ASP A 623 13.74 -4.22 17.62
CA ASP A 623 14.51 -3.05 17.19
C ASP A 623 15.25 -2.34 18.34
N GLY A 624 15.05 -2.76 19.59
CA GLY A 624 15.71 -2.18 20.75
C GLY A 624 14.90 -2.24 22.05
N VAL A 625 15.35 -1.44 23.03
CA VAL A 625 14.75 -1.36 24.37
C VAL A 625 14.20 0.04 24.59
N LEU A 626 12.94 0.11 25.00
CA LEU A 626 12.20 1.33 25.32
C LEU A 626 11.91 1.38 26.82
N ARG A 627 11.70 2.59 27.35
CA ARG A 627 11.32 2.81 28.75
C ARG A 627 10.10 3.69 28.85
N THR A 628 9.21 3.38 29.79
CA THR A 628 8.03 4.19 30.06
C THR A 628 7.64 4.20 31.54
N ARG A 629 6.96 5.26 31.99
CA ARG A 629 6.36 5.30 33.33
C ARG A 629 5.09 4.45 33.41
N ARG A 630 4.29 4.40 32.34
CA ARG A 630 3.05 3.61 32.28
C ARG A 630 2.96 2.82 30.98
N LEU A 631 2.68 1.53 31.08
CA LEU A 631 2.46 0.67 29.92
C LEU A 631 0.97 0.34 29.81
N VAL A 632 0.37 0.53 28.64
CA VAL A 632 -1.01 0.16 28.37
C VAL A 632 -1.03 -0.94 27.31
N LEU A 633 -1.48 -2.13 27.69
CA LEU A 633 -1.54 -3.31 26.83
C LEU A 633 -2.98 -3.49 26.30
N CYS A 634 -3.14 -3.30 25.00
CA CYS A 634 -4.39 -3.44 24.24
C CYS A 634 -4.24 -4.50 23.15
N THR A 635 -3.54 -5.60 23.46
CA THR A 635 -3.05 -6.59 22.49
C THR A 635 -4.08 -7.65 22.07
N GLY A 636 -5.36 -7.47 22.42
CA GLY A 636 -6.45 -8.31 21.94
C GLY A 636 -6.18 -9.83 22.14
N PRO A 637 -6.19 -10.65 21.08
CA PRO A 637 -5.95 -12.09 21.15
C PRO A 637 -4.58 -12.48 21.76
N TRP A 638 -3.57 -11.62 21.66
CA TRP A 638 -2.22 -11.87 22.18
C TRP A 638 -2.07 -11.51 23.67
N MET A 639 -3.15 -11.10 24.36
CA MET A 639 -3.10 -10.68 25.76
C MET A 639 -2.55 -11.77 26.68
N ALA A 640 -2.91 -13.04 26.46
CA ALA A 640 -2.44 -14.15 27.28
C ALA A 640 -0.91 -14.33 27.22
N ALA A 641 -0.29 -14.05 26.07
CA ALA A 641 1.16 -14.10 25.92
C ALA A 641 1.86 -12.91 26.59
N GLN A 642 1.25 -11.73 26.54
CA GLN A 642 1.82 -10.50 27.12
C GLN A 642 1.62 -10.41 28.63
N VAL A 643 0.56 -11.01 29.17
CA VAL A 643 0.25 -11.04 30.61
C VAL A 643 -0.11 -12.46 31.02
N PRO A 644 0.90 -13.33 31.28
CA PRO A 644 0.67 -14.76 31.55
C PRO A 644 -0.26 -15.05 32.73
N SER A 645 -0.35 -14.17 33.73
CA SER A 645 -1.28 -14.32 34.85
C SER A 645 -2.75 -14.28 34.42
N LEU A 646 -3.08 -13.64 33.30
CA LEU A 646 -4.44 -13.61 32.75
C LEU A 646 -4.75 -14.83 31.88
N ALA A 647 -3.75 -15.58 31.39
CA ALA A 647 -3.93 -16.68 30.45
C ALA A 647 -4.99 -17.72 30.87
N PRO A 648 -5.09 -18.16 32.14
CA PRO A 648 -6.11 -19.13 32.57
C PRO A 648 -7.56 -18.62 32.47
N HIS A 649 -7.75 -17.31 32.33
CA HIS A 649 -9.05 -16.65 32.32
C HIS A 649 -9.48 -16.19 30.93
N LEU A 650 -8.62 -16.38 29.92
CA LEU A 650 -8.84 -15.88 28.56
C LEU A 650 -8.97 -17.06 27.59
N THR A 651 -9.97 -16.99 26.72
CA THR A 651 -10.10 -17.89 25.58
C THR A 651 -10.17 -17.07 24.31
N VAL A 652 -9.29 -17.36 23.35
CA VAL A 652 -9.36 -16.80 22.00
C VAL A 652 -10.25 -17.71 21.17
N THR A 653 -11.28 -17.15 20.55
CA THR A 653 -12.28 -17.89 19.77
C THR A 653 -12.30 -17.37 18.34
N ARG A 654 -12.26 -18.26 17.34
CA ARG A 654 -12.45 -17.87 15.94
C ARG A 654 -13.93 -17.74 15.61
N ILE A 655 -14.29 -16.59 15.05
CA ILE A 655 -15.66 -16.21 14.73
C ILE A 655 -15.82 -16.03 13.22
N ILE A 656 -17.00 -16.39 12.72
CA ILE A 656 -17.32 -16.38 11.30
C ILE A 656 -18.37 -15.32 11.04
N ASN A 657 -18.09 -14.50 10.04
CA ASN A 657 -19.01 -13.51 9.50
C ASN A 657 -19.09 -13.71 7.99
N ALA A 658 -20.24 -13.37 7.42
CA ALA A 658 -20.45 -13.39 6.00
C ALA A 658 -21.34 -12.22 5.56
N TYR A 659 -21.15 -11.82 4.31
CA TYR A 659 -22.09 -10.99 3.59
C TYR A 659 -22.98 -11.88 2.74
N PHE A 660 -24.27 -11.57 2.75
CA PHE A 660 -25.32 -12.23 2.00
C PHE A 660 -25.87 -11.26 0.97
N ALA A 661 -26.06 -11.73 -0.26
CA ALA A 661 -26.72 -10.94 -1.29
C ALA A 661 -28.11 -10.50 -0.78
N ALA A 662 -28.38 -9.20 -0.80
CA ALA A 662 -29.63 -8.64 -0.36
C ALA A 662 -29.87 -7.31 -1.08
N ASP A 663 -31.13 -7.04 -1.43
CA ASP A 663 -31.52 -5.77 -2.05
C ASP A 663 -31.48 -4.65 -0.98
N PRO A 664 -30.61 -3.62 -1.14
CA PRO A 664 -30.54 -2.48 -0.22
C PRO A 664 -31.82 -1.63 -0.19
N ALA A 665 -32.65 -1.69 -1.23
CA ALA A 665 -33.97 -1.04 -1.26
C ALA A 665 -35.09 -1.93 -0.71
N GLY A 666 -34.79 -3.22 -0.48
CA GLY A 666 -35.74 -4.23 0.00
C GLY A 666 -35.86 -4.27 1.54
N ARG A 667 -36.54 -5.30 2.04
CA ARG A 667 -36.81 -5.48 3.49
C ARG A 667 -35.57 -5.70 4.35
N LEU A 668 -34.45 -6.10 3.75
CA LEU A 668 -33.17 -6.29 4.45
C LEU A 668 -32.27 -5.06 4.33
N GLY A 669 -32.70 -4.03 3.62
CA GLY A 669 -32.08 -2.72 3.57
C GLY A 669 -32.39 -1.87 4.80
N ARG A 670 -31.81 -0.67 4.83
CA ARG A 670 -31.88 0.28 5.96
C ARG A 670 -33.30 0.65 6.41
N SER A 671 -34.27 0.62 5.51
CA SER A 671 -35.68 0.95 5.81
C SER A 671 -36.46 -0.21 6.42
N GLY A 672 -36.00 -1.45 6.25
CA GLY A 672 -36.70 -2.66 6.67
C GLY A 672 -36.00 -3.45 7.78
N LEU A 673 -34.74 -3.15 8.07
CA LEU A 673 -33.92 -3.83 9.05
C LEU A 673 -32.91 -2.86 9.68
N GLY A 674 -32.79 -2.90 11.00
CA GLY A 674 -31.70 -2.24 11.76
C GLY A 674 -30.65 -3.25 12.21
N SER A 675 -29.72 -2.83 13.06
CA SER A 675 -28.82 -3.76 13.73
C SER A 675 -29.61 -4.80 14.54
N PHE A 676 -29.17 -6.05 14.55
CA PHE A 676 -29.94 -7.10 15.23
C PHE A 676 -29.06 -8.16 15.88
N SER A 677 -29.64 -8.84 16.87
CA SER A 677 -29.14 -10.15 17.31
C SER A 677 -30.29 -11.08 17.66
N VAL A 678 -30.14 -12.38 17.40
CA VAL A 678 -31.11 -13.41 17.76
C VAL A 678 -30.38 -14.55 18.47
N ASP A 679 -30.81 -14.87 19.68
CA ASP A 679 -30.25 -15.96 20.49
C ASP A 679 -30.77 -17.32 20.02
N LEU A 680 -30.06 -17.95 19.09
CA LEU A 680 -30.46 -19.22 18.50
C LEU A 680 -29.72 -20.39 19.19
N PRO A 681 -30.22 -21.63 19.09
CA PRO A 681 -29.52 -22.81 19.62
C PRO A 681 -28.10 -23.00 19.07
N GLN A 682 -27.85 -22.53 17.84
CA GLN A 682 -26.54 -22.57 17.18
C GLN A 682 -25.56 -21.55 17.77
N GLY A 683 -26.05 -20.53 18.47
CA GLY A 683 -25.27 -19.40 18.98
C GLY A 683 -26.02 -18.08 18.79
N LEU A 684 -25.44 -16.99 19.30
CA LEU A 684 -26.01 -15.65 19.10
C LEU A 684 -25.69 -15.20 17.67
N LEU A 685 -26.71 -15.23 16.80
CA LEU A 685 -26.65 -14.65 15.46
C LEU A 685 -26.74 -13.13 15.59
N TYR A 686 -25.88 -12.39 14.92
CA TYR A 686 -25.92 -10.93 14.89
C TYR A 686 -25.66 -10.40 13.50
N GLY A 687 -26.09 -9.16 13.22
CA GLY A 687 -25.85 -8.58 11.90
C GLY A 687 -26.32 -7.15 11.72
N PHE A 688 -26.18 -6.72 10.48
CA PHE A 688 -26.44 -5.37 10.00
C PHE A 688 -27.19 -5.41 8.67
N PRO A 689 -28.10 -4.46 8.41
CA PRO A 689 -28.80 -4.36 7.13
C PRO A 689 -27.86 -4.18 5.96
N ALA A 690 -28.36 -4.49 4.76
CA ALA A 690 -27.70 -4.15 3.50
C ALA A 690 -27.66 -2.63 3.33
N ALA A 691 -26.54 -2.02 3.69
CA ALA A 691 -26.40 -0.58 3.87
C ALA A 691 -25.18 0.04 3.17
N ASP A 692 -24.17 -0.77 2.82
CA ASP A 692 -22.86 -0.36 2.33
C ASP A 692 -22.53 -0.92 0.92
N GLY A 693 -23.55 -1.41 0.21
CA GLY A 693 -23.41 -2.02 -1.11
C GLY A 693 -22.79 -3.42 -1.13
N ARG A 694 -22.35 -3.95 0.02
CA ARG A 694 -21.76 -5.30 0.14
C ARG A 694 -22.77 -6.40 0.43
N GLY A 695 -23.98 -6.01 0.82
CA GLY A 695 -25.08 -6.91 1.18
C GLY A 695 -25.38 -6.91 2.67
N LEU A 696 -26.25 -7.83 3.10
CA LEU A 696 -26.57 -8.05 4.51
C LEU A 696 -25.37 -8.71 5.19
N LYS A 697 -24.84 -8.13 6.26
CA LYS A 697 -23.77 -8.76 7.04
C LYS A 697 -24.35 -9.51 8.23
N ALA A 698 -23.96 -10.77 8.40
CA ALA A 698 -24.30 -11.56 9.58
C ALA A 698 -23.12 -12.39 10.08
N GLY A 699 -23.11 -12.70 11.37
CA GLY A 699 -22.11 -13.56 11.99
C GLY A 699 -22.69 -14.31 13.19
N LEU A 700 -22.00 -15.37 13.60
CA LEU A 700 -22.41 -16.21 14.71
C LEU A 700 -21.36 -16.12 15.82
N ASP A 701 -21.77 -15.69 17.02
CA ASP A 701 -20.89 -15.58 18.21
C ASP A 701 -20.62 -16.96 18.85
N SER A 702 -20.13 -17.88 18.04
CA SER A 702 -19.72 -19.22 18.46
C SER A 702 -18.67 -19.75 17.49
N GLY A 703 -17.66 -20.42 18.02
CA GLY A 703 -16.65 -21.08 17.22
C GLY A 703 -15.62 -21.78 18.09
N PRO A 704 -14.63 -22.44 17.47
CA PRO A 704 -13.59 -23.15 18.21
C PRO A 704 -12.63 -22.17 18.87
N ALA A 705 -12.02 -22.62 19.97
CA ALA A 705 -10.82 -21.99 20.50
C ALA A 705 -9.74 -21.94 19.41
N TRP A 706 -8.96 -20.86 19.39
CA TRP A 706 -8.01 -20.60 18.32
C TRP A 706 -6.70 -20.05 18.86
N ASP A 707 -5.58 -20.53 18.32
CA ASP A 707 -4.26 -19.97 18.59
C ASP A 707 -4.10 -18.67 17.77
N PRO A 708 -3.89 -17.50 18.40
CA PRO A 708 -3.77 -16.23 17.70
C PRO A 708 -2.59 -16.18 16.71
N ASP A 709 -1.57 -17.01 16.88
CA ASP A 709 -0.41 -17.09 15.97
C ASP A 709 -0.59 -18.14 14.85
N ALA A 710 -1.62 -18.98 14.94
CA ALA A 710 -1.94 -19.94 13.89
C ALA A 710 -2.57 -19.26 12.66
N THR A 711 -2.17 -19.72 11.47
CA THR A 711 -2.76 -19.28 10.20
C THR A 711 -4.27 -19.45 10.24
N ARG A 712 -5.01 -18.38 9.95
CA ARG A 712 -6.48 -18.38 10.00
C ARG A 712 -7.04 -18.76 8.63
N PRO A 713 -7.57 -19.98 8.44
CA PRO A 713 -8.14 -20.35 7.16
C PRO A 713 -9.45 -19.59 6.90
N PRO A 714 -9.86 -19.44 5.63
CA PRO A 714 -11.20 -19.00 5.29
C PRO A 714 -12.28 -19.88 5.94
N ALA A 715 -13.50 -19.35 6.04
CA ALA A 715 -14.63 -20.12 6.52
C ALA A 715 -14.86 -21.34 5.62
N THR A 716 -15.06 -22.50 6.23
CA THR A 716 -15.33 -23.75 5.52
C THR A 716 -16.77 -23.77 4.96
N GLY A 717 -17.03 -24.67 4.01
CA GLY A 717 -18.38 -24.85 3.45
C GLY A 717 -19.42 -25.18 4.52
N ASP A 718 -19.09 -26.06 5.47
CA ASP A 718 -20.00 -26.46 6.55
C ASP A 718 -20.30 -25.29 7.50
N GLU A 719 -19.30 -24.47 7.81
CA GLU A 719 -19.48 -23.29 8.64
C GLU A 719 -20.35 -22.22 7.98
N LEU A 720 -20.17 -22.00 6.67
CA LEU A 720 -21.00 -21.09 5.91
C LEU A 720 -22.43 -21.62 5.76
N ALA A 721 -22.59 -22.94 5.63
CA ALA A 721 -23.90 -23.59 5.60
C ALA A 721 -24.64 -23.40 6.93
N LEU A 722 -23.96 -23.61 8.08
CA LEU A 722 -24.53 -23.37 9.40
C LEU A 722 -24.96 -21.92 9.60
N LEU A 723 -24.12 -20.96 9.20
CA LEU A 723 -24.46 -19.54 9.28
C LEU A 723 -25.63 -19.18 8.35
N ALA A 724 -25.63 -19.70 7.12
CA ALA A 724 -26.71 -19.49 6.16
C ALA A 724 -28.05 -20.07 6.65
N GLU A 725 -28.02 -21.24 7.30
CA GLU A 725 -29.20 -21.84 7.93
C GLU A 725 -29.76 -20.93 9.03
N ALA A 726 -28.91 -20.46 9.94
CA ALA A 726 -29.30 -19.53 11.00
C ALA A 726 -29.88 -18.22 10.43
N VAL A 727 -29.26 -17.65 9.39
CA VAL A 727 -29.75 -16.45 8.69
C VAL A 727 -31.11 -16.71 8.04
N ALA A 728 -31.28 -17.83 7.34
CA ALA A 728 -32.54 -18.15 6.65
C ALA A 728 -33.73 -18.31 7.61
N GLN A 729 -33.49 -18.76 8.85
CA GLN A 729 -34.54 -18.89 9.87
C GLN A 729 -35.15 -17.53 10.26
N VAL A 730 -34.35 -16.47 10.31
CA VAL A 730 -34.76 -15.17 10.87
C VAL A 730 -34.78 -14.01 9.88
N LEU A 731 -34.16 -14.14 8.70
CA LEU A 731 -34.06 -13.06 7.69
C LEU A 731 -34.54 -13.59 6.33
N PRO A 732 -35.85 -13.80 6.17
CA PRO A 732 -36.42 -14.27 4.91
C PRO A 732 -36.16 -13.24 3.80
N GLY A 733 -35.39 -13.63 2.78
CA GLY A 733 -34.97 -12.77 1.68
C GLY A 733 -33.46 -12.57 1.57
N ALA A 734 -32.67 -13.11 2.50
CA ALA A 734 -31.22 -13.18 2.35
C ALA A 734 -30.89 -14.16 1.22
N GLY A 735 -30.10 -13.72 0.26
CA GLY A 735 -29.59 -14.51 -0.85
C GLY A 735 -28.33 -15.31 -0.46
N PRO A 736 -27.57 -15.83 -1.44
CA PRO A 736 -26.37 -16.60 -1.15
C PRO A 736 -25.29 -15.75 -0.48
N VAL A 737 -24.36 -16.42 0.21
CA VAL A 737 -23.13 -15.80 0.71
C VAL A 737 -22.33 -15.25 -0.48
N THR A 738 -22.03 -13.97 -0.45
CA THR A 738 -21.20 -13.28 -1.45
C THR A 738 -19.76 -13.14 -1.01
N GLU A 739 -19.53 -13.08 0.30
CA GLU A 739 -18.23 -12.89 0.90
C GLU A 739 -18.21 -13.48 2.32
N SER A 740 -17.08 -14.02 2.76
CA SER A 740 -16.88 -14.49 4.12
C SER A 740 -15.61 -13.92 4.73
N LEU A 741 -15.64 -13.66 6.03
CA LEU A 741 -14.50 -13.17 6.80
C LEU A 741 -14.46 -13.82 8.19
N THR A 742 -13.25 -14.18 8.62
CA THR A 742 -13.00 -14.74 9.95
C THR A 742 -12.34 -13.71 10.85
N CYS A 743 -12.80 -13.58 12.09
CA CYS A 743 -12.18 -12.72 13.10
C CYS A 743 -11.90 -13.51 14.40
N LEU A 744 -11.22 -12.87 15.35
CA LEU A 744 -10.98 -13.44 16.67
C LEU A 744 -11.68 -12.64 17.75
N TYR A 745 -12.31 -13.34 18.67
CA TYR A 745 -12.74 -12.79 19.96
C TYR A 745 -11.81 -13.27 21.06
N THR A 746 -11.57 -12.41 22.06
CA THR A 746 -10.92 -12.80 23.31
C THR A 746 -11.98 -12.70 24.38
N MET A 747 -12.30 -13.83 25.02
CA MET A 747 -13.44 -14.01 25.90
C MET A 747 -12.97 -14.30 27.32
N THR A 748 -13.65 -13.74 28.31
CA THR A 748 -13.67 -14.27 29.68
C THR A 748 -14.87 -15.18 29.89
N ALA A 749 -14.82 -16.05 30.90
CA ALA A 749 -15.95 -16.92 31.27
C ALA A 749 -17.22 -16.13 31.63
N ASP A 750 -17.06 -14.98 32.30
CA ASP A 750 -18.15 -14.08 32.69
C ASP A 750 -18.62 -13.15 31.54
N ARG A 751 -17.99 -13.23 30.37
CA ARG A 751 -18.22 -12.38 29.18
C ARG A 751 -18.11 -10.86 29.45
N ARG A 752 -17.43 -10.46 30.51
CA ARG A 752 -17.10 -9.05 30.83
C ARG A 752 -15.74 -8.67 30.28
N PHE A 753 -15.45 -7.37 30.26
CA PHE A 753 -14.12 -6.90 29.85
C PHE A 753 -13.12 -7.01 30.99
N VAL A 754 -11.84 -7.00 30.67
CA VAL A 754 -10.78 -6.85 31.67
C VAL A 754 -10.05 -5.56 31.36
N VAL A 755 -10.28 -4.54 32.19
CA VAL A 755 -9.79 -3.17 32.01
C VAL A 755 -9.26 -2.65 33.34
N GLY A 756 -8.02 -2.19 33.37
CA GLY A 756 -7.39 -1.61 34.57
C GLY A 756 -5.99 -2.15 34.82
N GLU A 757 -5.48 -1.93 36.03
CA GLU A 757 -4.13 -2.33 36.42
C GLU A 757 -3.95 -3.85 36.49
N VAL A 758 -2.80 -4.33 36.03
CA VAL A 758 -2.38 -5.72 36.22
C VAL A 758 -2.11 -5.95 37.71
N PRO A 759 -2.71 -6.97 38.36
CA PRO A 759 -2.51 -7.21 39.78
C PRO A 759 -1.03 -7.41 40.12
N GLY A 760 -0.53 -6.65 41.09
CA GLY A 760 0.88 -6.65 41.50
C GLY A 760 1.81 -5.78 40.64
N VAL A 761 1.32 -5.14 39.58
CA VAL A 761 2.11 -4.29 38.68
C VAL A 761 1.31 -3.03 38.28
N PRO A 762 1.12 -2.05 39.20
CA PRO A 762 0.24 -0.89 39.00
C PRO A 762 0.64 0.04 37.84
N GLN A 763 1.90 -0.02 37.41
CA GLN A 763 2.40 0.73 36.26
C GLN A 763 1.97 0.14 34.90
N VAL A 764 1.38 -1.06 34.88
CA VAL A 764 0.89 -1.73 33.67
C VAL A 764 -0.63 -1.85 33.72
N LEU A 765 -1.29 -1.32 32.68
CA LEU A 765 -2.73 -1.41 32.50
C LEU A 765 -3.05 -2.32 31.32
N VAL A 766 -4.19 -2.99 31.36
CA VAL A 766 -4.70 -3.82 30.28
C VAL A 766 -6.08 -3.34 29.82
N ALA A 767 -6.39 -3.59 28.56
CA ALA A 767 -7.75 -3.59 28.03
C ALA A 767 -7.93 -4.79 27.09
N SER A 768 -8.24 -5.95 27.67
CA SER A 768 -8.57 -7.23 27.03
C SER A 768 -8.78 -8.27 28.14
N ALA A 769 -9.70 -9.24 28.08
CA ALA A 769 -10.62 -9.57 26.99
C ALA A 769 -11.73 -8.52 26.78
N CYS A 770 -12.32 -8.52 25.58
CA CYS A 770 -13.40 -7.60 25.18
C CYS A 770 -14.69 -8.35 24.77
N SER A 771 -14.72 -9.67 24.95
CA SER A 771 -15.87 -10.57 24.93
C SER A 771 -16.82 -10.41 23.73
N GLY A 772 -16.30 -10.08 22.54
CA GLY A 772 -17.07 -9.93 21.30
C GLY A 772 -17.89 -8.64 21.17
N HIS A 773 -17.88 -7.78 22.19
CA HIS A 773 -18.74 -6.59 22.21
C HIS A 773 -18.05 -5.28 22.64
N GLY A 774 -16.74 -5.32 22.93
CA GLY A 774 -15.96 -4.16 23.38
C GLY A 774 -15.82 -3.00 22.41
N PHE A 775 -15.91 -3.22 21.09
CA PHE A 775 -15.64 -2.16 20.10
C PHE A 775 -16.46 -0.88 20.34
N LYS A 776 -17.73 -1.04 20.74
CA LYS A 776 -18.62 0.10 20.96
C LYS A 776 -18.28 0.94 22.19
N PHE A 777 -17.40 0.46 23.05
CA PHE A 777 -16.86 1.21 24.18
C PHE A 777 -15.47 1.79 23.90
N GLY A 778 -14.96 1.63 22.68
CA GLY A 778 -13.62 2.05 22.26
C GLY A 778 -13.22 3.44 22.76
N PRO A 779 -13.89 4.52 22.29
CA PRO A 779 -13.58 5.88 22.69
C PRO A 779 -13.67 6.11 24.21
N ALA A 780 -14.72 5.60 24.87
CA ALA A 780 -14.93 5.78 26.31
C ALA A 780 -13.88 5.07 27.18
N LEU A 781 -13.53 3.82 26.83
CA LEU A 781 -12.47 3.09 27.53
C LEU A 781 -11.09 3.69 27.24
N GLY A 782 -10.88 4.29 26.07
CA GLY A 782 -9.66 5.05 25.79
C GLY A 782 -9.48 6.23 26.74
N GLU A 783 -10.53 7.04 26.93
CA GLU A 783 -10.49 8.14 27.89
C GLU A 783 -10.30 7.64 29.32
N ALA A 784 -10.95 6.54 29.70
CA ALA A 784 -10.79 5.96 31.03
C ALA A 784 -9.39 5.39 31.29
N LEU A 785 -8.76 4.77 30.29
CA LEU A 785 -7.37 4.33 30.40
C LEU A 785 -6.43 5.52 30.53
N ALA A 786 -6.70 6.62 29.81
CA ALA A 786 -5.93 7.84 29.93
C ALA A 786 -6.08 8.47 31.33
N ASP A 787 -7.29 8.48 31.89
CA ASP A 787 -7.53 8.91 33.28
C ASP A 787 -6.72 8.08 34.27
N LEU A 788 -6.76 6.75 34.17
CA LEU A 788 -6.02 5.85 35.05
C LEU A 788 -4.49 6.06 34.93
N VAL A 789 -3.97 6.22 33.71
CA VAL A 789 -2.55 6.57 33.47
C VAL A 789 -2.19 7.91 34.10
N CYS A 790 -3.09 8.89 34.10
CA CYS A 790 -2.90 10.17 34.77
C CYS A 790 -3.17 10.14 36.29
N GLY A 791 -3.51 8.97 36.86
CA GLY A 791 -3.79 8.81 38.29
C GLY A 791 -5.20 9.26 38.72
N THR A 792 -6.11 9.45 37.78
CA THR A 792 -7.52 9.73 38.06
C THR A 792 -8.29 8.43 38.26
N ALA A 793 -8.92 8.27 39.42
CA ALA A 793 -9.66 7.06 39.77
C ALA A 793 -10.93 6.89 38.91
N ARG A 794 -11.22 5.64 38.53
CA ARG A 794 -12.37 5.25 37.71
C ARG A 794 -13.18 4.14 38.39
N PRO A 795 -13.88 4.42 39.50
CA PRO A 795 -14.67 3.41 40.23
C PRO A 795 -15.81 2.83 39.39
N ASP A 796 -16.24 3.54 38.35
CA ASP A 796 -17.17 3.06 37.34
C ASP A 796 -16.64 1.86 36.54
N LEU A 797 -15.33 1.58 36.59
CA LEU A 797 -14.70 0.42 35.95
C LEU A 797 -14.39 -0.73 36.92
N ASP A 798 -14.71 -0.62 38.22
CA ASP A 798 -14.33 -1.64 39.22
C ASP A 798 -14.87 -3.04 38.86
N PHE A 799 -16.06 -3.11 38.27
CA PHE A 799 -16.67 -4.37 37.83
C PHE A 799 -15.96 -5.01 36.62
N LEU A 800 -15.06 -4.27 35.95
CA LEU A 800 -14.20 -4.70 34.85
C LEU A 800 -12.74 -4.86 35.26
N SER A 801 -12.38 -4.56 36.52
CA SER A 801 -11.02 -4.66 37.03
C SER A 801 -10.44 -6.07 36.84
N PRO A 802 -9.17 -6.23 36.45
CA PRO A 802 -8.50 -7.53 36.40
C PRO A 802 -8.49 -8.25 37.74
N ALA A 803 -8.48 -7.52 38.86
CA ALA A 803 -8.45 -8.08 40.21
C ALA A 803 -9.62 -9.04 40.50
N ARG A 804 -10.78 -8.85 39.83
CA ARG A 804 -11.95 -9.74 40.01
C ARG A 804 -11.68 -11.18 39.59
N LEU A 805 -10.69 -11.42 38.72
CA LEU A 805 -10.34 -12.74 38.21
C LEU A 805 -9.45 -13.53 39.18
N PHE A 806 -8.94 -12.88 40.24
CA PHE A 806 -8.05 -13.48 41.23
C PHE A 806 -8.68 -13.48 42.64
N PRO A 807 -9.76 -14.26 42.88
CA PRO A 807 -10.36 -14.35 44.20
C PRO A 807 -9.41 -15.07 45.18
N GLY A 808 -8.77 -14.32 46.09
CA GLY A 808 -7.92 -14.86 47.17
C GLY A 808 -6.58 -14.15 47.36
N SER A 809 -6.14 -13.32 46.43
CA SER A 809 -5.02 -12.40 46.60
C SER A 809 -5.54 -11.10 47.23
N ALA A 810 -5.26 -10.88 48.53
CA ALA A 810 -5.69 -9.68 49.26
C ALA A 810 -5.17 -8.39 48.59
N ARG A 811 -5.99 -7.33 48.67
CA ARG A 811 -5.71 -5.95 48.23
C ARG A 811 -4.45 -5.38 48.87
#